data_AF-A0A9Q8ZBK4-F1
#
_entry.id   AF-A0A9Q8ZBK4-F1
#
_cell.length_a   1.000
_cell.length_b   1.000
_cell.length_c   1.000
_cell.angle_alpha   90.00
_cell.angle_beta   90.00
_cell.angle_gamma   90.00
#
_symmetry.space_group_name_H-M   'P 1'
#
loop_
_entity.id
_entity.type
_entity.pdbx_description
1 polymer ?
#
loop_
_entity_poly.entity_id
_entity_poly.type
_entity_poly.pdbx_seq_one_letter_code
_entity_poly.pdbx_strand_id
1 'polypeptide(L)'
;MSPPAIIAPSILSADFAALGKACSDTIAQGADWLHVDIMDGHFVPNMTFGAPVVTKIRSHVDRPATAYAKGTFDCHMMIAEPKRWVRDFKQAGCDLYCFHYEAAVSSTAADSPSGKSDHKTSPKELIRFIHDQGMQAGIAIKPSTPVDVLWDILDNSNKDEVPDMVLVMTVEPGFGGQSFMASELPKVTALRQKYPELHIEVDGGLSEKTIDQAADAGANVIVAGSAVFGASDPGEVIKKLRQAVDSRRVSALKKNQIQTERRAAATFNVSRATLHRRRAGRLARRDCQPNSKKLTKLEEEVIVNHILDLDLRGFSPTYAAVRDMADRLLAARGAGQVGVHWPRNFVKRTDSLTTRFNRAYDRQRALCEDPVLIKSWFELVEQTKAKYGICDKDVYNFDEAGFSMGKITTQLVVTASERRARPKAIQPGSREWVTFIAGINAAGWSIPPFLIFTGKHHLSAWYEEAEIPRDWAIAVSDNGWTTNELGVEWLKHFIKHTDGKVVGARRLLILDGHESHQSLEFQELCKENNIYTLCMPPHSSHLLQPLDVGCFSPLKRAYSREVESLIRNHINHITKLDFLPAFKAAFDRSFTAANICSAFRGAGLVPLQPDAVLSKLDVQLRTPTPPAALAEVLWQARTPSNTRELEAQSTLIRNRVQRHQGSSPTSIIAAINQLKKGAEVIMLSAELMRDRIASLERANTVVSERRRRKKKRIQKRGVLTKGAGEDILAQREADEQITREERQGGERSGVSRQALARCPELKRQMIAVAAVALLAVILRFITRLPPFSIKWGADDWLVAVLVLVGGGYLAVILLAIDSGFGQDCWLLSPKKVTDVIMYFTFEELGYVVITFLTKITVLTFYLRIFPIGQIRAVTYLFLAACICLMVSIFLAHLLQCLPIAFLWEQWQGDLIEQPPGATCDVERDNLNWAFSITNVILDGVIMVLPIPKLLSLELRLRRKLGLMFVFCFGSLITGIGIIHILGKRIVGIWYNFDQPSQPSKPSFISSNTGISRPIKKGTMYENIEMGLK
;
A
#
# COMPACT_ATOMS: atom_id res chain seq x y z
N MET A 1 -29.41 18.61 -34.40
CA MET A 1 -29.83 18.64 -32.97
C MET A 1 -28.57 18.72 -32.13
N SER A 2 -28.52 19.50 -31.04
CA SER A 2 -27.29 19.50 -30.21
C SER A 2 -27.04 18.10 -29.65
N PRO A 3 -25.79 17.61 -29.65
CA PRO A 3 -25.49 16.28 -29.16
C PRO A 3 -25.82 16.13 -27.67
N PRO A 4 -25.90 14.89 -27.14
CA PRO A 4 -26.10 14.65 -25.71
C PRO A 4 -25.08 15.36 -24.83
N ALA A 5 -25.49 15.63 -23.58
CA ALA A 5 -24.60 16.20 -22.58
C ALA A 5 -23.46 15.23 -22.24
N ILE A 6 -22.24 15.74 -22.24
CA ILE A 6 -21.02 15.06 -21.82
C ILE A 6 -20.40 15.87 -20.68
N ILE A 7 -20.17 15.22 -19.54
CA ILE A 7 -19.48 15.82 -18.41
C ILE A 7 -18.08 15.20 -18.32
N ALA A 8 -17.06 16.04 -18.50
CA ALA A 8 -15.65 15.66 -18.58
C ALA A 8 -14.86 16.36 -17.46
N PRO A 9 -14.85 15.84 -16.21
CA PRO A 9 -14.13 16.50 -15.13
C PRO A 9 -12.63 16.64 -15.44
N SER A 10 -12.09 17.85 -15.24
CA SER A 10 -10.66 18.12 -15.46
C SER A 10 -9.84 17.54 -14.31
N ILE A 11 -8.98 16.59 -14.64
CA ILE A 11 -8.14 15.89 -13.65
C ILE A 11 -7.00 16.78 -13.13
N LEU A 12 -6.78 17.96 -13.71
CA LEU A 12 -5.85 18.97 -13.19
C LEU A 12 -6.17 19.39 -11.76
N SER A 13 -7.45 19.32 -11.37
CA SER A 13 -7.91 19.63 -9.99
C SER A 13 -7.96 18.40 -9.07
N ALA A 14 -7.57 17.23 -9.55
CA ALA A 14 -7.52 16.00 -8.75
C ALA A 14 -6.22 15.90 -7.94
N ASP A 15 -6.21 15.03 -6.93
CA ASP A 15 -4.98 14.71 -6.20
C ASP A 15 -4.02 13.90 -7.11
N PHE A 16 -2.96 14.54 -7.59
CA PHE A 16 -1.94 13.91 -8.43
C PHE A 16 -1.21 12.76 -7.75
N ALA A 17 -1.14 12.71 -6.41
CA ALA A 17 -0.56 11.57 -5.70
C ALA A 17 -1.43 10.31 -5.78
N ALA A 18 -2.71 10.45 -6.10
CA ALA A 18 -3.70 9.38 -6.18
C ALA A 18 -4.49 9.36 -7.51
N LEU A 19 -3.89 9.87 -8.59
CA LEU A 19 -4.59 10.21 -9.84
C LEU A 19 -5.37 9.04 -10.47
N GLY A 20 -4.80 7.83 -10.47
CA GLY A 20 -5.49 6.64 -11.02
C GLY A 20 -6.80 6.32 -10.30
N LYS A 21 -6.80 6.42 -8.96
CA LYS A 21 -8.00 6.23 -8.14
C LYS A 21 -9.01 7.37 -8.33
N ALA A 22 -8.52 8.61 -8.39
CA ALA A 22 -9.39 9.76 -8.67
C ALA A 22 -10.11 9.61 -10.02
N CYS A 23 -9.39 9.18 -11.07
CA CYS A 23 -9.96 8.91 -12.39
C CYS A 23 -11.04 7.82 -12.33
N SER A 24 -10.74 6.66 -11.70
CA SER A 24 -11.70 5.55 -11.60
C SER A 24 -12.95 5.93 -10.79
N ASP A 25 -12.78 6.65 -9.68
CA ASP A 25 -13.87 7.05 -8.79
C ASP A 25 -14.79 8.04 -9.49
N THR A 26 -14.24 9.05 -10.16
CA THR A 26 -15.00 10.08 -10.88
C THR A 26 -15.80 9.48 -12.04
N ILE A 27 -15.23 8.52 -12.78
CA ILE A 27 -15.97 7.75 -13.80
C ILE A 27 -17.08 6.91 -13.16
N ALA A 28 -16.82 6.25 -12.03
CA ALA A 28 -17.84 5.48 -11.30
C ALA A 28 -18.97 6.38 -10.76
N GLN A 29 -18.67 7.64 -10.42
CA GLN A 29 -19.60 8.65 -9.92
C GLN A 29 -20.47 9.30 -11.00
N GLY A 30 -20.25 8.97 -12.28
CA GLY A 30 -21.14 9.35 -13.38
C GLY A 30 -20.56 10.33 -14.38
N ALA A 31 -19.25 10.59 -14.34
CA ALA A 31 -18.56 11.27 -15.44
C ALA A 31 -18.62 10.42 -16.72
N ASP A 32 -18.70 11.10 -17.87
CA ASP A 32 -18.62 10.43 -19.16
C ASP A 32 -17.15 10.30 -19.56
N TRP A 33 -16.45 11.42 -19.59
CA TRP A 33 -15.05 11.50 -20.02
C TRP A 33 -14.18 11.97 -18.86
N LEU A 34 -12.87 11.90 -19.05
CA LEU A 34 -11.90 12.61 -18.23
C LEU A 34 -11.18 13.60 -19.13
N HIS A 35 -11.21 14.87 -18.73
CA HIS A 35 -10.48 15.94 -19.42
C HIS A 35 -9.07 16.01 -18.84
N VAL A 36 -8.07 15.95 -19.71
CA VAL A 36 -6.67 15.75 -19.38
C VAL A 36 -5.85 16.91 -19.95
N ASP A 37 -5.60 17.90 -19.10
CA ASP A 37 -4.85 19.11 -19.46
C ASP A 37 -3.35 18.87 -19.56
N ILE A 38 -2.81 18.89 -20.79
CA ILE A 38 -1.39 18.70 -21.10
C ILE A 38 -0.76 20.05 -21.41
N MET A 39 0.17 20.50 -20.56
CA MET A 39 0.86 21.79 -20.67
C MET A 39 2.38 21.62 -20.69
N ASP A 40 3.08 22.31 -21.59
CA ASP A 40 4.52 22.18 -21.82
C ASP A 40 5.39 23.34 -21.31
N GLY A 41 4.78 24.31 -20.62
CA GLY A 41 5.47 25.52 -20.14
C GLY A 41 5.90 26.51 -21.24
N HIS A 42 5.61 26.23 -22.51
CA HIS A 42 5.96 27.10 -23.64
C HIS A 42 4.72 27.76 -24.23
N PHE A 43 3.68 26.98 -24.55
CA PHE A 43 2.44 27.54 -25.11
C PHE A 43 1.58 28.25 -24.05
N VAL A 44 1.67 27.76 -22.82
CA VAL A 44 1.08 28.36 -21.62
C VAL A 44 2.13 28.41 -20.50
N PRO A 45 2.08 29.39 -19.58
CA PRO A 45 3.07 29.57 -18.53
C PRO A 45 2.88 28.60 -17.35
N ASN A 46 2.58 27.33 -17.65
CA ASN A 46 2.45 26.27 -16.67
C ASN A 46 2.84 24.92 -17.30
N MET A 47 3.21 23.95 -16.48
CA MET A 47 3.59 22.62 -16.92
C MET A 47 2.89 21.58 -16.05
N THR A 48 2.17 20.66 -16.69
CA THR A 48 1.42 19.61 -16.00
C THR A 48 2.16 18.27 -16.10
N PHE A 49 1.73 17.42 -17.02
CA PHE A 49 2.31 16.11 -17.27
C PHE A 49 2.09 15.71 -18.73
N GLY A 50 2.83 14.71 -19.20
CA GLY A 50 2.75 14.23 -20.59
C GLY A 50 2.23 12.79 -20.72
N ALA A 51 2.44 12.22 -21.91
CA ALA A 51 2.07 10.85 -22.27
C ALA A 51 2.39 9.75 -21.22
N PRO A 52 3.51 9.78 -20.48
CA PRO A 52 3.78 8.77 -19.46
C PRO A 52 2.73 8.70 -18.34
N VAL A 53 2.18 9.84 -17.92
CA VAL A 53 1.12 9.88 -16.88
C VAL A 53 -0.19 9.35 -17.45
N VAL A 54 -0.55 9.79 -18.67
CA VAL A 54 -1.74 9.30 -19.39
C VAL A 54 -1.73 7.77 -19.51
N THR A 55 -0.57 7.19 -19.85
CA THR A 55 -0.38 5.73 -19.94
C THR A 55 -0.69 5.03 -18.61
N LYS A 56 -0.29 5.63 -17.48
CA LYS A 56 -0.52 5.04 -16.15
C LYS A 56 -1.98 5.13 -15.74
N ILE A 57 -2.60 6.31 -15.87
CA ILE A 57 -4.01 6.49 -15.49
C ILE A 57 -4.97 5.73 -16.40
N ARG A 58 -4.61 5.48 -17.67
CA ARG A 58 -5.40 4.68 -18.60
C ARG A 58 -5.70 3.27 -18.08
N SER A 59 -4.77 2.65 -17.33
CA SER A 59 -4.99 1.31 -16.74
C SER A 59 -6.06 1.25 -15.65
N HIS A 60 -6.56 2.41 -15.19
CA HIS A 60 -7.58 2.54 -14.15
C HIS A 60 -8.97 2.86 -14.69
N VAL A 61 -9.12 3.13 -16.00
CA VAL A 61 -10.38 3.50 -16.63
C VAL A 61 -10.55 2.69 -17.91
N ASP A 62 -11.66 1.95 -18.00
CA ASP A 62 -11.97 1.15 -19.18
C ASP A 62 -11.99 2.01 -20.45
N ARG A 63 -11.33 1.50 -21.50
CA ARG A 63 -11.27 2.21 -22.78
C ARG A 63 -12.65 2.19 -23.46
N PRO A 64 -13.13 3.30 -24.03
CA PRO A 64 -14.41 3.34 -24.71
C PRO A 64 -14.42 2.39 -25.92
N ALA A 65 -15.50 1.62 -26.08
CA ALA A 65 -15.68 0.72 -27.23
C ALA A 65 -16.12 1.45 -28.51
N THR A 66 -16.65 2.67 -28.38
CA THR A 66 -17.10 3.52 -29.48
C THR A 66 -16.67 4.96 -29.23
N ALA A 67 -16.54 5.74 -30.29
CA ALA A 67 -16.35 7.19 -30.22
C ALA A 67 -17.32 7.86 -29.23
N TYR A 68 -16.84 8.86 -28.48
CA TYR A 68 -17.60 9.64 -27.50
C TYR A 68 -18.21 8.86 -26.31
N ALA A 69 -17.88 7.58 -26.10
CA ALA A 69 -18.45 6.78 -25.03
C ALA A 69 -17.84 7.09 -23.65
N LYS A 70 -18.41 6.48 -22.61
CA LYS A 70 -17.89 6.58 -21.25
C LYS A 70 -16.46 6.02 -21.16
N GLY A 71 -15.57 6.74 -20.48
CA GLY A 71 -14.16 6.38 -20.32
C GLY A 71 -13.20 7.02 -21.32
N THR A 72 -13.69 7.84 -22.26
CA THR A 72 -12.86 8.64 -23.17
C THR A 72 -11.90 9.53 -22.38
N PHE A 73 -10.62 9.53 -22.75
CA PHE A 73 -9.71 10.60 -22.36
C PHE A 73 -9.68 11.63 -23.47
N ASP A 74 -10.16 12.81 -23.09
CA ASP A 74 -10.04 14.01 -23.86
C ASP A 74 -8.74 14.71 -23.42
N CYS A 75 -7.69 14.55 -24.22
CA CYS A 75 -6.39 15.14 -23.96
C CYS A 75 -6.34 16.52 -24.62
N HIS A 76 -6.41 17.54 -23.78
CA HIS A 76 -6.34 18.93 -24.18
C HIS A 76 -4.87 19.39 -24.22
N MET A 77 -4.39 19.59 -25.44
CA MET A 77 -2.99 19.79 -25.80
C MET A 77 -2.66 21.28 -25.83
N MET A 78 -2.43 21.86 -24.66
CA MET A 78 -1.91 23.22 -24.48
C MET A 78 -0.38 23.23 -24.62
N ILE A 79 0.09 22.84 -25.80
CA ILE A 79 1.50 22.67 -26.12
C ILE A 79 1.88 23.36 -27.43
N ALA A 80 3.13 23.77 -27.56
CA ALA A 80 3.57 24.61 -28.67
C ALA A 80 3.64 23.86 -30.00
N GLU A 81 3.96 22.56 -29.97
CA GLU A 81 4.18 21.74 -31.16
C GLU A 81 3.25 20.52 -31.21
N PRO A 82 1.93 20.68 -31.41
CA PRO A 82 0.94 19.64 -31.21
C PRO A 82 1.09 18.45 -32.17
N LYS A 83 1.54 18.66 -33.42
CA LYS A 83 1.69 17.56 -34.40
C LYS A 83 2.73 16.52 -33.96
N ARG A 84 3.79 16.95 -33.26
CA ARG A 84 4.92 16.10 -32.86
C ARG A 84 4.53 14.97 -31.90
N TRP A 85 3.45 15.15 -31.15
CA TRP A 85 3.09 14.27 -30.04
C TRP A 85 1.87 13.38 -30.29
N VAL A 86 1.23 13.51 -31.46
CA VAL A 86 -0.01 12.76 -31.79
C VAL A 86 0.19 11.26 -31.62
N ARG A 87 1.29 10.71 -32.16
CA ARG A 87 1.59 9.26 -32.09
C ARG A 87 1.87 8.79 -30.66
N ASP A 88 2.59 9.58 -29.87
CA ASP A 88 2.93 9.25 -28.49
C ASP A 88 1.69 9.23 -27.61
N PHE A 89 0.77 10.19 -27.80
CA PHE A 89 -0.49 10.22 -27.08
C PHE A 89 -1.46 9.13 -27.52
N LYS A 90 -1.46 8.74 -28.81
CA LYS A 90 -2.19 7.54 -29.25
C LYS A 90 -1.73 6.30 -28.47
N GLN A 91 -0.42 6.10 -28.36
CA GLN A 91 0.17 4.97 -27.63
C GLN A 91 -0.12 5.04 -26.14
N ALA A 92 -0.13 6.24 -25.56
CA ALA A 92 -0.49 6.47 -24.16
C ALA A 92 -1.96 6.16 -23.84
N GLY A 93 -2.80 5.96 -24.87
CA GLY A 93 -4.22 5.69 -24.72
C GLY A 93 -5.07 6.95 -24.70
N CYS A 94 -4.66 8.01 -25.39
CA CYS A 94 -5.55 9.11 -25.77
C CYS A 94 -6.66 8.60 -26.70
N ASP A 95 -7.88 9.11 -26.53
CA ASP A 95 -9.03 8.79 -27.39
C ASP A 95 -9.47 10.01 -28.21
N LEU A 96 -9.46 11.20 -27.61
CA LEU A 96 -9.69 12.49 -28.28
C LEU A 96 -8.47 13.40 -28.06
N TYR A 97 -7.85 13.84 -29.15
CA TYR A 97 -6.69 14.72 -29.14
C TYR A 97 -7.13 16.15 -29.49
N CYS A 98 -7.28 17.00 -28.48
CA CYS A 98 -7.77 18.37 -28.65
C CYS A 98 -6.59 19.36 -28.70
N PHE A 99 -6.26 19.89 -29.87
CA PHE A 99 -5.13 20.81 -30.04
C PHE A 99 -5.58 22.26 -30.18
N HIS A 100 -4.73 23.21 -29.81
CA HIS A 100 -5.00 24.63 -30.03
C HIS A 100 -4.79 25.07 -31.47
N TYR A 101 -5.74 25.81 -32.04
CA TYR A 101 -5.62 26.44 -33.36
C TYR A 101 -4.36 27.31 -33.43
N GLU A 102 -4.11 28.12 -32.40
CA GLU A 102 -2.97 29.04 -32.32
C GLU A 102 -1.63 28.30 -32.28
N ALA A 103 -1.60 27.16 -31.60
CA ALA A 103 -0.43 26.30 -31.58
C ALA A 103 -0.18 25.73 -32.98
N ALA A 104 -1.19 25.13 -33.61
CA ALA A 104 -1.05 24.55 -34.95
C ALA A 104 -0.51 25.57 -35.97
N VAL A 105 -1.09 26.76 -36.09
CA VAL A 105 -0.63 27.72 -37.12
C VAL A 105 0.75 28.32 -36.84
N SER A 106 1.20 28.32 -35.58
CA SER A 106 2.51 28.85 -35.20
C SER A 106 3.63 27.81 -35.24
N SER A 107 3.30 26.52 -35.14
CA SER A 107 4.25 25.40 -35.02
C SER A 107 4.78 24.86 -36.34
N THR A 108 5.78 23.98 -36.26
CA THR A 108 6.34 23.23 -37.40
C THR A 108 5.68 21.86 -37.57
N ALA A 109 5.55 21.40 -38.81
CA ALA A 109 4.86 20.16 -39.18
C ALA A 109 5.73 18.91 -38.96
N ALA A 110 6.45 18.85 -37.84
CA ALA A 110 7.24 17.69 -37.46
C ALA A 110 6.34 16.58 -36.89
N ASP A 111 6.51 15.35 -37.40
CA ASP A 111 5.64 14.22 -37.06
C ASP A 111 6.19 13.34 -35.91
N SER A 112 7.32 13.73 -35.32
CA SER A 112 7.90 13.05 -34.16
C SER A 112 8.74 13.99 -33.27
N PRO A 113 9.00 13.63 -32.00
CA PRO A 113 9.83 14.42 -31.11
C PRO A 113 11.28 14.58 -31.58
N SER A 114 11.84 13.60 -32.31
CA SER A 114 13.17 13.69 -32.90
C SER A 114 13.20 14.31 -34.30
N GLY A 115 12.03 14.47 -34.93
CA GLY A 115 11.89 15.00 -36.27
C GLY A 115 12.06 16.53 -36.32
N LYS A 116 12.52 17.03 -37.46
CA LYS A 116 12.54 18.45 -37.81
C LYS A 116 11.76 18.65 -39.11
N SER A 117 11.06 19.77 -39.21
CA SER A 117 10.33 20.18 -40.41
C SER A 117 10.37 21.70 -40.50
N ASP A 118 10.56 22.22 -41.71
CA ASP A 118 10.51 23.66 -41.99
C ASP A 118 9.11 24.11 -42.46
N HIS A 119 8.21 23.17 -42.74
CA HIS A 119 6.83 23.45 -43.09
C HIS A 119 6.01 23.82 -41.85
N LYS A 120 5.07 24.76 -41.99
CA LYS A 120 4.12 25.10 -40.92
C LYS A 120 3.04 24.05 -40.79
N THR A 121 2.58 23.79 -39.56
CA THR A 121 1.48 22.86 -39.33
C THR A 121 0.17 23.47 -39.82
N SER A 122 -0.51 22.79 -40.74
CA SER A 122 -1.88 23.12 -41.14
C SER A 122 -2.88 22.47 -40.16
N PRO A 123 -3.84 23.21 -39.58
CA PRO A 123 -4.87 22.62 -38.73
C PRO A 123 -5.65 21.49 -39.41
N LYS A 124 -5.99 21.64 -40.70
CA LYS A 124 -6.71 20.62 -41.49
C LYS A 124 -5.90 19.32 -41.63
N GLU A 125 -4.61 19.46 -41.95
CA GLU A 125 -3.70 18.31 -42.06
C GLU A 125 -3.46 17.64 -40.71
N LEU A 126 -3.37 18.42 -39.63
CA LEU A 126 -3.24 17.89 -38.28
C LEU A 126 -4.49 17.10 -37.86
N ILE A 127 -5.69 17.60 -38.17
CA ILE A 127 -6.95 16.89 -37.94
C ILE A 127 -6.95 15.55 -38.66
N ARG A 128 -6.64 15.56 -39.96
CA ARG A 128 -6.52 14.33 -40.76
C ARG A 128 -5.48 13.37 -40.18
N PHE A 129 -4.33 13.87 -39.77
CA PHE A 129 -3.29 13.05 -39.17
C PHE A 129 -3.74 12.41 -37.85
N ILE A 130 -4.52 13.11 -37.02
CA ILE A 130 -5.11 12.58 -35.79
C ILE A 130 -6.11 11.46 -36.11
N HIS A 131 -6.98 11.67 -37.10
CA HIS A 131 -7.93 10.66 -37.57
C HIS A 131 -7.23 9.41 -38.15
N ASP A 132 -6.14 9.60 -38.89
CA ASP A 132 -5.32 8.50 -39.43
C ASP A 132 -4.70 7.64 -38.31
N GLN A 133 -4.48 8.20 -37.12
CA GLN A 133 -4.07 7.42 -35.93
C GLN A 133 -5.26 6.76 -35.20
N GLY A 134 -6.49 6.93 -35.70
CA GLY A 134 -7.72 6.40 -35.11
C GLY A 134 -8.06 7.04 -33.77
N MET A 135 -7.78 8.32 -33.60
CA MET A 135 -8.28 9.15 -32.49
C MET A 135 -9.29 10.15 -33.02
N GLN A 136 -10.10 10.71 -32.13
CA GLN A 136 -10.98 11.83 -32.43
C GLN A 136 -10.17 13.15 -32.40
N ALA A 137 -10.49 14.10 -33.26
CA ALA A 137 -9.79 15.39 -33.32
C ALA A 137 -10.62 16.51 -32.69
N GLY A 138 -10.07 17.13 -31.64
CA GLY A 138 -10.59 18.38 -31.08
C GLY A 138 -9.78 19.58 -31.55
N ILE A 139 -10.43 20.74 -31.72
CA ILE A 139 -9.74 22.01 -31.91
C ILE A 139 -10.16 23.04 -30.86
N ALA A 140 -9.18 23.59 -30.15
CA ALA A 140 -9.38 24.58 -29.10
C ALA A 140 -9.01 25.99 -29.59
N ILE A 141 -9.73 27.00 -29.08
CA ILE A 141 -9.41 28.43 -29.29
C ILE A 141 -9.35 29.17 -27.95
N LYS A 142 -8.37 30.07 -27.82
CA LYS A 142 -8.20 30.97 -26.67
C LYS A 142 -9.29 32.05 -26.61
N PRO A 143 -9.49 32.72 -25.46
CA PRO A 143 -10.42 33.84 -25.36
C PRO A 143 -10.11 35.00 -26.32
N SER A 144 -8.85 35.28 -26.61
CA SER A 144 -8.46 36.33 -27.57
C SER A 144 -8.66 35.95 -29.05
N THR A 145 -8.83 34.66 -29.36
CA THR A 145 -8.96 34.18 -30.75
C THR A 145 -10.41 34.24 -31.21
N PRO A 146 -10.71 34.94 -32.33
CA PRO A 146 -12.07 35.00 -32.86
C PRO A 146 -12.49 33.64 -33.41
N VAL A 147 -13.79 33.31 -33.27
CA VAL A 147 -14.35 32.04 -33.74
C VAL A 147 -14.29 31.91 -35.27
N ASP A 148 -14.15 33.02 -35.99
CA ASP A 148 -14.13 33.07 -37.46
C ASP A 148 -12.99 32.26 -38.09
N VAL A 149 -11.89 32.06 -37.36
CA VAL A 149 -10.78 31.23 -37.81
C VAL A 149 -11.16 29.76 -38.05
N LEU A 150 -12.30 29.32 -37.48
CA LEU A 150 -12.78 27.94 -37.59
C LEU A 150 -13.72 27.71 -38.78
N TRP A 151 -14.24 28.76 -39.43
CA TRP A 151 -15.26 28.61 -40.48
C TRP A 151 -14.74 27.82 -41.67
N ASP A 152 -13.57 28.17 -42.20
CA ASP A 152 -12.97 27.48 -43.34
C ASP A 152 -12.56 26.03 -43.05
N ILE A 153 -12.36 25.71 -41.76
CA ILE A 153 -12.05 24.35 -41.30
C ILE A 153 -13.33 23.53 -41.17
N LEU A 154 -14.37 24.08 -40.53
CA LEU A 154 -15.63 23.40 -40.27
C LEU A 154 -16.51 23.25 -41.53
N ASP A 155 -16.43 24.19 -42.47
CA ASP A 155 -17.14 24.14 -43.77
C ASP A 155 -16.42 23.26 -44.81
N ASN A 156 -15.31 22.61 -44.44
CA ASN A 156 -14.56 21.74 -45.34
C ASN A 156 -15.40 20.53 -45.80
N SER A 157 -15.35 20.26 -47.10
CA SER A 157 -16.04 19.11 -47.71
C SER A 157 -15.40 17.77 -47.32
N ASN A 158 -14.08 17.75 -47.10
CA ASN A 158 -13.38 16.57 -46.62
C ASN A 158 -13.61 16.38 -45.12
N LYS A 159 -14.43 15.39 -44.74
CA LYS A 159 -14.78 15.14 -43.34
C LYS A 159 -13.60 14.68 -42.49
N ASP A 160 -12.59 14.08 -43.09
CA ASP A 160 -11.37 13.69 -42.37
C ASP A 160 -10.51 14.90 -41.97
N GLU A 161 -10.80 16.10 -42.49
CA GLU A 161 -10.14 17.37 -42.14
C GLU A 161 -11.01 18.29 -41.28
N VAL A 162 -12.19 17.83 -40.85
CA VAL A 162 -13.12 18.56 -39.99
C VAL A 162 -13.00 18.02 -38.57
N PRO A 163 -12.85 18.86 -37.53
CA PRO A 163 -12.73 18.38 -36.15
C PRO A 163 -14.06 17.79 -35.64
N ASP A 164 -13.94 16.77 -34.80
CA ASP A 164 -15.06 16.13 -34.11
C ASP A 164 -15.66 17.01 -33.00
N MET A 165 -14.83 17.87 -32.43
CA MET A 165 -15.17 18.73 -31.29
C MET A 165 -14.46 20.08 -31.38
N VAL A 166 -15.15 21.15 -30.98
CA VAL A 166 -14.53 22.47 -30.78
C VAL A 166 -14.57 22.81 -29.30
N LEU A 167 -13.41 23.15 -28.74
CA LEU A 167 -13.26 23.66 -27.39
C LEU A 167 -13.15 25.19 -27.39
N VAL A 168 -14.08 25.86 -26.72
CA VAL A 168 -14.01 27.30 -26.46
C VAL A 168 -13.50 27.49 -25.04
N MET A 169 -12.28 28.02 -24.90
CA MET A 169 -11.75 28.39 -23.60
C MET A 169 -12.56 29.53 -23.00
N THR A 170 -12.99 29.36 -21.76
CA THR A 170 -13.78 30.35 -20.97
C THR A 170 -12.98 30.94 -19.81
N VAL A 171 -11.66 30.73 -19.83
CA VAL A 171 -10.61 31.38 -19.05
C VAL A 171 -9.34 31.44 -19.92
N GLU A 172 -8.37 32.28 -19.57
CA GLU A 172 -7.05 32.17 -20.21
C GLU A 172 -6.38 30.84 -19.82
N PRO A 173 -5.95 30.01 -20.79
CA PRO A 173 -5.39 28.69 -20.50
C PRO A 173 -4.09 28.79 -19.70
N GLY A 174 -3.93 27.89 -18.73
CA GLY A 174 -2.69 27.74 -17.96
C GLY A 174 -2.91 27.35 -16.50
N PHE A 175 -3.96 27.87 -15.84
CA PHE A 175 -4.22 27.59 -14.42
C PHE A 175 -5.68 27.24 -14.15
N GLY A 176 -5.91 26.24 -13.30
CA GLY A 176 -7.23 25.93 -12.76
C GLY A 176 -7.69 26.96 -11.72
N GLY A 177 -9.00 27.08 -11.52
CA GLY A 177 -9.59 27.96 -10.49
C GLY A 177 -9.78 29.43 -10.89
N GLN A 178 -9.51 29.78 -12.14
CA GLN A 178 -9.81 31.10 -12.69
C GLN A 178 -11.33 31.33 -12.85
N SER A 179 -11.73 32.60 -12.85
CA SER A 179 -13.13 33.00 -12.95
C SER A 179 -13.66 32.83 -14.38
N PHE A 180 -14.84 32.22 -14.51
CA PHE A 180 -15.56 32.03 -15.77
C PHE A 180 -15.78 33.35 -16.53
N MET A 181 -15.42 33.36 -17.82
CA MET A 181 -15.58 34.49 -18.74
C MET A 181 -16.84 34.32 -19.60
N ALA A 182 -17.97 34.87 -19.15
CA ALA A 182 -19.21 34.84 -19.93
C ALA A 182 -19.11 35.57 -21.28
N SER A 183 -18.10 36.44 -21.46
CA SER A 183 -17.79 37.12 -22.73
C SER A 183 -17.45 36.16 -23.87
N GLU A 184 -17.09 34.91 -23.58
CA GLU A 184 -16.71 33.91 -24.58
C GLU A 184 -17.91 33.10 -25.09
N LEU A 185 -19.04 33.13 -24.40
CA LEU A 185 -20.27 32.41 -24.77
C LEU A 185 -20.90 32.84 -26.12
N PRO A 186 -20.75 34.08 -26.63
CA PRO A 186 -21.13 34.43 -27.99
C PRO A 186 -20.45 33.53 -29.05
N LYS A 187 -19.21 33.08 -28.83
CA LYS A 187 -18.52 32.14 -29.74
C LYS A 187 -19.22 30.79 -29.76
N VAL A 188 -19.60 30.27 -28.58
CA VAL A 188 -20.38 29.04 -28.42
C VAL A 188 -21.73 29.17 -29.13
N THR A 189 -22.40 30.33 -28.98
CA THR A 189 -23.69 30.61 -29.62
C THR A 189 -23.57 30.62 -31.14
N ALA A 190 -22.55 31.29 -31.69
CA ALA A 190 -22.28 31.31 -33.13
C ALA A 190 -21.99 29.90 -33.68
N LEU A 191 -21.15 29.13 -33.00
CA LEU A 191 -20.85 27.73 -33.35
C LEU A 191 -22.11 26.88 -33.33
N ARG A 192 -22.93 26.98 -32.29
CA ARG A 192 -24.16 26.16 -32.18
C ARG A 192 -25.20 26.54 -33.23
N GLN A 193 -25.31 27.82 -33.58
CA GLN A 193 -26.22 28.29 -34.62
C GLN A 193 -25.83 27.76 -36.00
N LYS A 194 -24.53 27.82 -36.35
CA LYS A 194 -24.03 27.38 -37.65
C LYS A 194 -23.88 25.86 -37.74
N TYR A 195 -23.48 25.20 -36.65
CA TYR A 195 -23.25 23.75 -36.58
C TYR A 195 -24.09 23.09 -35.46
N PRO A 196 -25.37 22.79 -35.72
CA PRO A 196 -26.29 22.29 -34.72
C PRO A 196 -25.90 20.95 -34.10
N GLU A 197 -25.04 20.16 -34.75
CA GLU A 197 -24.67 18.79 -34.34
C GLU A 197 -23.21 18.66 -33.88
N LEU A 198 -22.45 19.76 -33.91
CA LEU A 198 -21.06 19.77 -33.46
C LEU A 198 -20.98 19.57 -31.94
N HIS A 199 -20.03 18.79 -31.45
CA HIS A 199 -19.67 18.78 -30.04
C HIS A 199 -18.95 20.09 -29.71
N ILE A 200 -19.55 20.88 -28.83
CA ILE A 200 -18.98 22.16 -28.39
C ILE A 200 -18.66 22.01 -26.91
N GLU A 201 -17.38 22.07 -26.61
CA GLU A 201 -16.81 22.03 -25.28
C GLU A 201 -16.55 23.43 -24.74
N VAL A 202 -16.72 23.58 -23.42
CA VAL A 202 -16.28 24.74 -22.67
C VAL A 202 -15.44 24.29 -21.48
N ASP A 203 -14.28 24.92 -21.32
CA ASP A 203 -13.35 24.71 -20.20
C ASP A 203 -12.98 26.03 -19.54
N GLY A 204 -12.97 26.04 -18.20
CA GLY A 204 -12.64 27.20 -17.37
C GLY A 204 -13.78 27.70 -16.49
N GLY A 205 -13.71 27.47 -15.17
CA GLY A 205 -14.65 28.10 -14.22
C GLY A 205 -16.10 27.56 -14.25
N LEU A 206 -16.34 26.40 -14.87
CA LEU A 206 -17.66 25.76 -14.88
C LEU A 206 -18.00 25.14 -13.52
N SER A 207 -19.21 25.42 -13.06
CA SER A 207 -19.77 24.97 -11.77
C SER A 207 -21.29 25.00 -11.84
N GLU A 208 -21.97 24.59 -10.76
CA GLU A 208 -23.43 24.70 -10.63
C GLU A 208 -23.95 26.14 -10.85
N LYS A 209 -23.11 27.16 -10.66
CA LYS A 209 -23.49 28.58 -10.83
C LYS A 209 -23.34 29.11 -12.25
N THR A 210 -22.45 28.51 -13.04
CA THR A 210 -22.06 29.01 -14.37
C THR A 210 -22.56 28.11 -15.50
N ILE A 211 -22.91 26.86 -15.19
CA ILE A 211 -23.35 25.87 -16.17
C ILE A 211 -24.60 26.29 -16.95
N ASP A 212 -25.55 26.98 -16.31
CA ASP A 212 -26.77 27.41 -16.97
C ASP A 212 -26.49 28.34 -18.16
N GLN A 213 -25.57 29.29 -17.99
CA GLN A 213 -25.18 30.24 -19.04
C GLN A 213 -24.49 29.52 -20.21
N ALA A 214 -23.57 28.59 -19.91
CA ALA A 214 -22.90 27.79 -20.93
C ALA A 214 -23.86 26.87 -21.69
N ALA A 215 -24.79 26.24 -20.98
CA ALA A 215 -25.82 25.40 -21.57
C ALA A 215 -26.80 26.21 -22.44
N ASP A 216 -27.17 27.42 -22.00
CA ASP A 216 -28.02 28.35 -22.75
C ASP A 216 -27.34 28.84 -24.04
N ALA A 217 -26.03 29.05 -24.02
CA ALA A 217 -25.24 29.36 -25.21
C ALA A 217 -25.13 28.19 -26.21
N GLY A 218 -25.35 26.95 -25.74
CA GLY A 218 -25.38 25.76 -26.59
C GLY A 218 -24.19 24.80 -26.44
N ALA A 219 -23.37 24.97 -25.40
CA ALA A 219 -22.33 24.00 -25.05
C ALA A 219 -22.97 22.68 -24.60
N ASN A 220 -22.35 21.56 -24.98
CA ASN A 220 -22.82 20.23 -24.60
C ASN A 220 -21.75 19.32 -24.02
N VAL A 221 -20.48 19.68 -24.17
CA VAL A 221 -19.35 19.04 -23.47
C VAL A 221 -18.86 20.01 -22.40
N ILE A 222 -18.81 19.56 -21.14
CA ILE A 222 -18.61 20.44 -19.99
C ILE A 222 -17.40 19.97 -19.20
N VAL A 223 -16.38 20.82 -19.13
CA VAL A 223 -15.18 20.57 -18.33
C VAL A 223 -15.28 21.30 -17.00
N ALA A 224 -15.21 20.54 -15.90
CA ALA A 224 -15.27 21.10 -14.55
C ALA A 224 -14.21 20.45 -13.65
N GLY A 225 -13.28 21.26 -13.15
CA GLY A 225 -12.20 20.82 -12.25
C GLY A 225 -12.59 20.94 -10.78
N SER A 226 -12.27 22.08 -10.16
CA SER A 226 -12.45 22.34 -8.72
C SER A 226 -13.89 22.17 -8.23
N ALA A 227 -14.89 22.45 -9.06
CA ALA A 227 -16.30 22.25 -8.72
C ALA A 227 -16.66 20.78 -8.49
N VAL A 228 -15.97 19.84 -9.15
CA VAL A 228 -16.18 18.39 -9.01
C VAL A 228 -15.26 17.83 -7.93
N PHE A 229 -13.95 18.03 -8.06
CA PHE A 229 -12.96 17.44 -7.14
C PHE A 229 -12.92 18.11 -5.77
N GLY A 230 -13.41 19.35 -5.64
CA GLY A 230 -13.57 20.06 -4.36
C GLY A 230 -14.93 19.85 -3.68
N ALA A 231 -15.85 19.10 -4.28
CA ALA A 231 -17.19 18.90 -3.73
C ALA A 231 -17.22 17.77 -2.67
N SER A 232 -18.12 17.89 -1.70
CA SER A 232 -18.40 16.80 -0.75
C SER A 232 -19.05 15.59 -1.42
N ASP A 233 -19.82 15.80 -2.49
CA ASP A 233 -20.41 14.76 -3.34
C ASP A 233 -20.20 15.12 -4.83
N PRO A 234 -19.11 14.66 -5.45
CA PRO A 234 -18.84 14.93 -6.86
C PRO A 234 -19.90 14.34 -7.81
N GLY A 235 -20.54 13.23 -7.43
CA GLY A 235 -21.55 12.57 -8.25
C GLY A 235 -22.82 13.42 -8.41
N GLU A 236 -23.25 14.07 -7.32
CA GLU A 236 -24.37 15.01 -7.37
C GLU A 236 -24.04 16.27 -8.18
N VAL A 237 -22.81 16.79 -8.11
CA VAL A 237 -22.37 17.92 -8.97
C VAL A 237 -22.42 17.52 -10.44
N ILE A 238 -21.82 16.38 -10.81
CA ILE A 238 -21.82 15.87 -12.18
C ILE A 238 -23.25 15.72 -12.71
N LYS A 239 -24.15 15.18 -11.89
CA LYS A 239 -25.56 15.01 -12.23
C LYS A 239 -26.27 16.34 -12.47
N LYS A 240 -26.04 17.35 -11.62
CA LYS A 240 -26.62 18.68 -11.81
C LYS A 240 -26.11 19.37 -13.07
N LEU A 241 -24.79 19.28 -13.34
CA LEU A 241 -24.21 19.83 -14.57
C LEU A 241 -24.86 19.19 -15.81
N ARG A 242 -25.01 17.86 -15.80
CA ARG A 242 -25.69 17.13 -16.87
C ARG A 242 -27.13 17.56 -17.05
N GLN A 243 -27.89 17.65 -15.96
CA GLN A 243 -29.29 18.05 -15.98
C GLN A 243 -29.48 19.47 -16.54
N ALA A 244 -28.58 20.41 -16.21
CA ALA A 244 -28.60 21.75 -16.75
C ALA A 244 -28.52 21.73 -18.28
N VAL A 245 -27.55 21.00 -18.85
CA VAL A 245 -27.39 20.87 -20.32
C VAL A 245 -28.56 20.13 -20.96
N ASP A 246 -28.95 18.96 -20.44
CA ASP A 246 -30.05 18.17 -21.01
C ASP A 246 -31.39 18.90 -20.96
N SER A 247 -31.64 19.71 -19.92
CA SER A 247 -32.87 20.51 -19.81
C SER A 247 -32.95 21.57 -20.92
N ARG A 248 -31.83 22.20 -21.31
CA ARG A 248 -31.78 23.14 -22.44
C ARG A 248 -31.94 22.42 -23.76
N ARG A 249 -31.31 21.25 -23.91
CA ARG A 249 -31.48 20.38 -25.09
C ARG A 249 -32.94 20.01 -25.32
N VAL A 250 -33.64 19.61 -24.26
CA VAL A 250 -35.08 19.28 -24.29
C VAL A 250 -35.96 20.53 -24.45
N SER A 251 -35.59 21.66 -23.86
CA SER A 251 -36.33 22.92 -24.00
C SER A 251 -36.17 23.53 -25.38
N ALA A 252 -35.01 23.40 -26.02
CA ALA A 252 -34.77 23.75 -27.41
C ALA A 252 -35.55 22.84 -28.35
N LEU A 253 -35.68 21.54 -28.04
CA LEU A 253 -36.61 20.64 -28.72
C LEU A 253 -38.05 21.17 -28.63
N LYS A 254 -38.53 21.54 -27.44
CA LYS A 254 -39.87 22.10 -27.24
C LYS A 254 -40.08 23.50 -27.85
N LYS A 255 -39.07 24.38 -27.87
CA LYS A 255 -39.15 25.73 -28.47
C LYS A 255 -39.10 25.68 -30.01
N ASN A 256 -38.33 24.75 -30.59
CA ASN A 256 -38.31 24.53 -32.04
C ASN A 256 -39.40 23.57 -32.55
N GLN A 257 -40.25 23.05 -31.65
CA GLN A 257 -41.37 22.17 -31.97
C GLN A 257 -42.57 22.60 -31.10
N ILE A 258 -43.49 23.49 -31.50
CA ILE A 258 -44.34 23.41 -32.69
C ILE A 258 -45.24 24.67 -32.67
N GLN A 259 -45.35 25.41 -33.78
CA GLN A 259 -46.42 26.42 -33.93
C GLN A 259 -47.60 25.96 -34.82
N THR A 260 -47.50 24.84 -35.54
CA THR A 260 -48.63 24.20 -36.24
C THR A 260 -48.38 22.71 -36.53
N GLU A 261 -49.43 21.87 -36.57
CA GLU A 261 -49.35 20.44 -36.93
C GLU A 261 -48.63 20.19 -38.26
N ARG A 262 -48.68 21.16 -39.18
CA ARG A 262 -48.00 21.12 -40.48
C ARG A 262 -46.48 21.19 -40.33
N ARG A 263 -45.99 22.06 -39.43
CA ARG A 263 -44.56 22.19 -39.14
C ARG A 263 -44.08 21.04 -38.27
N ALA A 264 -44.90 20.54 -37.33
CA ALA A 264 -44.62 19.33 -36.55
C ALA A 264 -44.40 18.10 -37.45
N ALA A 265 -45.32 17.87 -38.39
CA ALA A 265 -45.25 16.76 -39.34
C ALA A 265 -43.99 16.84 -40.22
N ALA A 266 -43.61 18.04 -40.67
CA ALA A 266 -42.39 18.26 -41.45
C ALA A 266 -41.11 18.10 -40.61
N THR A 267 -41.05 18.69 -39.41
CA THR A 267 -39.85 18.68 -38.55
C THR A 267 -39.52 17.29 -38.01
N PHE A 268 -40.54 16.50 -37.64
CA PHE A 268 -40.35 15.12 -37.19
C PHE A 268 -40.37 14.12 -38.36
N ASN A 269 -40.49 14.61 -39.59
CA ASN A 269 -40.54 13.83 -40.82
C ASN A 269 -41.57 12.68 -40.77
N VAL A 270 -42.76 12.98 -40.24
CA VAL A 270 -43.89 12.04 -40.15
C VAL A 270 -45.06 12.67 -40.89
N SER A 271 -45.75 11.91 -41.76
CA SER A 271 -46.83 12.51 -42.56
C SER A 271 -47.90 13.16 -41.67
N ARG A 272 -48.45 14.30 -42.10
CA ARG A 272 -49.47 15.03 -41.33
C ARG A 272 -50.66 14.14 -40.98
N ALA A 273 -51.04 13.26 -41.91
CA ALA A 273 -52.06 12.24 -41.70
C ALA A 273 -51.67 11.21 -40.62
N THR A 274 -50.40 10.89 -40.44
CA THR A 274 -49.91 10.00 -39.38
C THR A 274 -49.98 10.68 -38.03
N LEU A 275 -49.54 11.94 -37.93
CA LEU A 275 -49.61 12.73 -36.69
C LEU A 275 -51.06 12.95 -36.25
N HIS A 276 -51.95 13.28 -37.19
CA HIS A 276 -53.39 13.38 -36.96
C HIS A 276 -54.01 12.04 -36.55
N ARG A 277 -53.61 10.91 -37.18
CA ARG A 277 -54.07 9.57 -36.81
C ARG A 277 -53.64 9.16 -35.40
N ARG A 278 -52.47 9.59 -34.94
CA ARG A 278 -51.98 9.37 -33.56
C ARG A 278 -52.79 10.15 -32.55
N ARG A 279 -53.08 11.41 -32.87
CA ARG A 279 -53.89 12.30 -32.05
C ARG A 279 -55.36 11.85 -31.97
N ALA A 280 -55.86 11.20 -33.03
CA ALA A 280 -57.17 10.56 -33.10
C ALA A 280 -57.20 9.09 -32.62
N GLY A 281 -56.15 8.61 -31.92
CA GLY A 281 -56.18 7.31 -31.23
C GLY A 281 -55.78 6.05 -32.04
N ARG A 282 -55.27 6.17 -33.27
CA ARG A 282 -54.80 5.00 -34.05
C ARG A 282 -53.35 4.59 -33.70
N LEU A 283 -53.13 3.28 -33.50
CA LEU A 283 -51.93 2.67 -32.90
C LEU A 283 -50.73 2.43 -33.84
N ALA A 284 -49.56 2.18 -33.21
CA ALA A 284 -48.22 1.89 -33.75
C ALA A 284 -48.22 1.01 -34.97
N ARG A 285 -47.42 1.23 -36.02
CA ARG A 285 -47.04 0.08 -36.86
C ARG A 285 -46.25 -0.97 -36.05
N ARG A 286 -45.66 -0.58 -34.91
CA ARG A 286 -45.07 -1.48 -33.90
C ARG A 286 -46.12 -2.25 -33.10
N ASP A 287 -47.35 -1.73 -33.08
CA ASP A 287 -48.53 -2.29 -32.40
C ASP A 287 -49.45 -2.98 -33.43
N CYS A 288 -49.02 -3.03 -34.71
CA CYS A 288 -49.62 -3.79 -35.80
C CYS A 288 -48.62 -4.85 -36.26
N GLN A 289 -49.08 -6.04 -36.67
CA GLN A 289 -48.16 -7.05 -37.19
C GLN A 289 -47.48 -6.59 -38.50
N PRO A 290 -46.14 -6.69 -38.63
CA PRO A 290 -45.44 -6.27 -39.85
C PRO A 290 -45.55 -7.29 -40.98
N ASN A 291 -45.87 -6.81 -42.20
CA ASN A 291 -45.99 -7.62 -43.43
C ASN A 291 -44.67 -8.22 -43.97
N SER A 292 -43.54 -8.08 -43.29
CA SER A 292 -42.29 -8.71 -43.72
C SER A 292 -41.47 -9.15 -42.52
N LYS A 293 -41.59 -10.43 -42.19
CA LYS A 293 -40.66 -11.12 -41.31
C LYS A 293 -39.60 -11.78 -42.19
N LYS A 294 -38.32 -11.54 -41.90
CA LYS A 294 -37.23 -12.28 -42.56
C LYS A 294 -37.34 -13.76 -42.21
N LEU A 295 -37.47 -14.12 -40.94
CA LEU A 295 -37.69 -15.51 -40.55
C LEU A 295 -39.19 -15.84 -40.59
N THR A 296 -39.51 -17.05 -41.03
CA THR A 296 -40.85 -17.61 -40.94
C THR A 296 -41.21 -17.86 -39.47
N LYS A 297 -42.50 -18.00 -39.17
CA LYS A 297 -42.97 -18.28 -37.81
C LYS A 297 -42.38 -19.59 -37.26
N LEU A 298 -42.22 -20.60 -38.12
CA LEU A 298 -41.63 -21.89 -37.78
C LEU A 298 -40.13 -21.76 -37.42
N GLU A 299 -39.36 -20.99 -38.19
CA GLU A 299 -37.94 -20.73 -37.90
C GLU A 299 -37.75 -19.92 -36.61
N GLU A 300 -38.66 -18.96 -36.34
CA GLU A 300 -38.68 -18.24 -35.07
C GLU A 300 -38.99 -19.21 -33.90
N GLU A 301 -39.95 -20.12 -34.05
CA GLU A 301 -40.27 -21.15 -33.05
C GLU A 301 -39.12 -22.15 -32.82
N VAL A 302 -38.38 -22.54 -33.86
CA VAL A 302 -37.18 -23.39 -33.74
C VAL A 302 -36.08 -22.68 -32.95
N ILE A 303 -35.87 -21.38 -33.18
CA ILE A 303 -34.92 -20.59 -32.40
C ILE A 303 -35.37 -20.48 -30.94
N VAL A 304 -36.66 -20.26 -30.68
CA VAL A 304 -37.18 -20.23 -29.30
C VAL A 304 -36.95 -21.57 -28.60
N ASN A 305 -37.32 -22.69 -29.23
CA ASN A 305 -37.14 -24.02 -28.66
C ASN A 305 -35.65 -24.37 -28.44
N HIS A 306 -34.77 -23.94 -29.35
CA HIS A 306 -33.33 -24.14 -29.20
C HIS A 306 -32.71 -23.27 -28.10
N ILE A 307 -33.19 -22.03 -27.91
CA ILE A 307 -32.79 -21.17 -26.79
C ILE A 307 -33.23 -21.79 -25.47
N LEU A 308 -34.46 -22.33 -25.40
CA LEU A 308 -34.98 -22.99 -24.20
C LEU A 308 -34.23 -24.31 -23.91
N ASP A 309 -33.84 -25.09 -24.93
CA ASP A 309 -32.98 -26.27 -24.78
C ASP A 309 -31.58 -25.90 -24.25
N LEU A 310 -30.96 -24.85 -24.78
CA LEU A 310 -29.66 -24.37 -24.31
C LEU A 310 -29.72 -23.81 -22.88
N ASP A 311 -30.83 -23.15 -22.52
CA ASP A 311 -31.08 -22.65 -21.17
C ASP A 311 -31.29 -23.80 -20.18
N LEU A 312 -32.08 -24.81 -20.55
CA LEU A 312 -32.25 -26.05 -19.78
C LEU A 312 -30.93 -26.80 -19.55
N ARG A 313 -29.95 -26.63 -20.45
CA ARG A 313 -28.60 -27.20 -20.37
C ARG A 313 -27.58 -26.26 -19.71
N GLY A 314 -28.01 -25.14 -19.13
CA GLY A 314 -27.16 -24.20 -18.39
C GLY A 314 -26.32 -23.25 -19.25
N PHE A 315 -26.61 -23.14 -20.55
CA PHE A 315 -25.88 -22.30 -21.51
C PHE A 315 -26.78 -21.21 -22.12
N SER A 316 -27.36 -20.35 -21.31
CA SER A 316 -28.26 -19.27 -21.77
C SER A 316 -27.57 -18.39 -22.85
N PRO A 317 -28.08 -18.33 -24.09
CA PRO A 317 -27.39 -17.67 -25.19
C PRO A 317 -27.47 -16.13 -25.09
N THR A 318 -26.37 -15.46 -25.42
CA THR A 318 -26.33 -14.00 -25.52
C THR A 318 -27.08 -13.49 -26.76
N TYR A 319 -27.43 -12.20 -26.81
CA TYR A 319 -28.06 -11.61 -28.00
C TYR A 319 -27.26 -11.81 -29.30
N ALA A 320 -25.93 -11.91 -29.21
CA ALA A 320 -25.08 -12.21 -30.36
C ALA A 320 -25.25 -13.66 -30.83
N ALA A 321 -25.34 -14.62 -29.90
CA ALA A 321 -25.59 -16.02 -30.23
C ALA A 321 -26.99 -16.25 -30.82
N VAL A 322 -28.02 -15.57 -30.28
CA VAL A 322 -29.39 -15.61 -30.83
C VAL A 322 -29.44 -15.02 -32.26
N ARG A 323 -28.61 -14.02 -32.53
CA ARG A 323 -28.44 -13.48 -33.88
C ARG A 323 -27.82 -14.51 -34.82
N ASP A 324 -26.76 -15.16 -34.37
CA ASP A 324 -26.04 -16.17 -35.17
C ASP A 324 -26.94 -17.35 -35.53
N MET A 325 -27.80 -17.80 -34.61
CA MET A 325 -28.81 -18.84 -34.90
C MET A 325 -29.78 -18.42 -36.02
N ALA A 326 -30.27 -17.18 -35.96
CA ALA A 326 -31.16 -16.63 -36.98
C ALA A 326 -30.44 -16.44 -38.34
N ASP A 327 -29.19 -15.98 -38.30
CA ASP A 327 -28.36 -15.79 -39.49
C ASP A 327 -28.01 -17.12 -40.17
N ARG A 328 -27.78 -18.19 -39.40
CA ARG A 328 -27.55 -19.54 -39.92
C ARG A 328 -28.79 -20.13 -40.60
N LEU A 329 -29.97 -19.98 -40.00
CA LEU A 329 -31.23 -20.44 -40.62
C LEU A 329 -31.55 -19.66 -41.91
N LEU A 330 -31.25 -18.36 -41.94
CA LEU A 330 -31.38 -17.56 -43.15
C LEU A 330 -30.34 -17.95 -44.22
N ALA A 331 -29.09 -18.19 -43.84
CA ALA A 331 -28.04 -18.61 -44.76
C ALA A 331 -28.31 -19.98 -45.40
N ALA A 332 -28.90 -20.92 -44.64
CA ALA A 332 -29.26 -22.25 -45.14
C ALA A 332 -30.27 -22.25 -46.31
N ARG A 333 -31.04 -21.17 -46.45
CA ARG A 333 -31.99 -20.96 -47.57
C ARG A 333 -31.58 -19.82 -48.52
N GLY A 334 -30.32 -19.38 -48.45
CA GLY A 334 -29.78 -18.33 -49.32
C GLY A 334 -30.29 -16.92 -49.03
N ALA A 335 -30.81 -16.65 -47.83
CA ALA A 335 -31.31 -15.34 -47.42
C ALA A 335 -30.28 -14.54 -46.62
N GLY A 336 -30.29 -13.21 -46.78
CA GLY A 336 -29.34 -12.32 -46.10
C GLY A 336 -29.63 -12.10 -44.61
N GLN A 337 -28.57 -11.91 -43.83
CA GLN A 337 -28.54 -11.81 -42.37
C GLN A 337 -29.59 -10.87 -41.74
N VAL A 338 -30.02 -11.19 -40.52
CA VAL A 338 -30.81 -10.33 -39.65
C VAL A 338 -30.01 -9.13 -39.16
N GLY A 339 -30.73 -8.04 -38.88
CA GLY A 339 -30.12 -6.82 -38.35
C GLY A 339 -29.58 -6.99 -36.93
N VAL A 340 -28.59 -6.16 -36.55
CA VAL A 340 -27.92 -6.17 -35.24
C VAL A 340 -28.90 -6.06 -34.06
N HIS A 341 -30.02 -5.36 -34.24
CA HIS A 341 -31.05 -5.17 -33.21
C HIS A 341 -32.20 -6.19 -33.28
N TRP A 342 -32.21 -7.06 -34.29
CA TRP A 342 -33.23 -8.10 -34.45
C TRP A 342 -33.34 -9.01 -33.21
N PRO A 343 -32.25 -9.48 -32.57
CA PRO A 343 -32.33 -10.35 -31.39
C PRO A 343 -33.01 -9.65 -30.20
N ARG A 344 -32.69 -8.37 -29.99
CA ARG A 344 -33.30 -7.57 -28.93
C ARG A 344 -34.79 -7.35 -29.16
N ASN A 345 -35.17 -7.11 -30.41
CA ASN A 345 -36.58 -6.97 -30.80
C ASN A 345 -37.31 -8.32 -30.88
N PHE A 346 -36.59 -9.43 -31.02
CA PHE A 346 -37.10 -10.80 -31.01
C PHE A 346 -37.44 -11.23 -29.59
N VAL A 347 -36.51 -11.07 -28.64
CA VAL A 347 -36.78 -11.33 -27.22
C VAL A 347 -37.89 -10.42 -26.67
N LYS A 348 -37.93 -9.15 -27.08
CA LYS A 348 -39.01 -8.23 -26.66
C LYS A 348 -40.40 -8.56 -27.19
N ARG A 349 -40.52 -9.33 -28.29
CA ARG A 349 -41.81 -9.64 -28.93
C ARG A 349 -42.29 -11.08 -28.70
N THR A 350 -41.50 -11.89 -27.99
CA THR A 350 -41.78 -13.30 -27.73
C THR A 350 -42.01 -13.48 -26.23
N ASP A 351 -43.23 -13.80 -25.84
CA ASP A 351 -43.65 -13.80 -24.43
C ASP A 351 -42.99 -14.89 -23.57
N SER A 352 -42.38 -15.92 -24.18
CA SER A 352 -41.69 -17.01 -23.49
C SER A 352 -40.23 -16.73 -23.11
N LEU A 353 -39.64 -15.61 -23.54
CA LEU A 353 -38.21 -15.28 -23.31
C LEU A 353 -38.08 -13.97 -22.52
N THR A 354 -37.19 -13.91 -21.51
CA THR A 354 -36.92 -12.69 -20.73
C THR A 354 -35.42 -12.46 -20.51
N THR A 355 -35.00 -11.23 -20.23
CA THR A 355 -33.59 -10.93 -19.93
C THR A 355 -33.35 -10.66 -18.45
N ARG A 356 -32.32 -11.30 -17.89
CA ARG A 356 -31.89 -11.13 -16.49
C ARG A 356 -30.39 -10.83 -16.41
N PHE A 357 -29.95 -10.20 -15.31
CA PHE A 357 -28.54 -9.95 -15.04
C PHE A 357 -27.86 -11.21 -14.52
N ASN A 358 -26.71 -11.57 -15.10
CA ASN A 358 -25.90 -12.69 -14.65
C ASN A 358 -24.99 -12.23 -13.50
N ARG A 359 -24.94 -12.98 -12.39
CA ARG A 359 -23.82 -12.90 -11.44
C ARG A 359 -22.67 -13.67 -12.05
N ALA A 360 -21.42 -13.23 -11.88
CA ALA A 360 -20.27 -14.07 -12.22
C ALA A 360 -20.27 -15.30 -11.30
N TYR A 361 -20.89 -16.37 -11.78
CA TYR A 361 -20.82 -17.71 -11.24
C TYR A 361 -19.76 -18.44 -12.07
N ASP A 362 -18.86 -19.18 -11.43
CA ASP A 362 -17.83 -19.90 -12.15
C ASP A 362 -18.50 -20.88 -13.13
N ARG A 363 -18.24 -20.69 -14.43
CA ARG A 363 -18.84 -21.48 -15.51
C ARG A 363 -18.55 -22.97 -15.34
N GLN A 364 -17.42 -23.35 -14.74
CA GLN A 364 -17.11 -24.75 -14.46
C GLN A 364 -17.96 -25.30 -13.31
N ARG A 365 -18.29 -24.50 -12.30
CA ARG A 365 -19.19 -24.91 -11.19
C ARG A 365 -20.63 -25.11 -11.66
N ALA A 366 -21.15 -24.22 -12.51
CA ALA A 366 -22.50 -24.34 -13.08
C ALA A 366 -22.66 -25.57 -14.01
N LEU A 367 -21.58 -25.99 -14.69
CA LEU A 367 -21.60 -27.18 -15.57
C LEU A 367 -21.46 -28.50 -14.82
N CYS A 368 -20.96 -28.47 -13.59
CA CYS A 368 -20.76 -29.65 -12.73
C CYS A 368 -21.92 -29.88 -11.74
N GLU A 369 -22.91 -28.99 -11.71
CA GLU A 369 -24.20 -29.17 -11.02
C GLU A 369 -25.17 -30.06 -11.82
N ASP A 370 -24.64 -31.00 -12.61
CA ASP A 370 -25.42 -32.01 -13.33
C ASP A 370 -25.99 -33.03 -12.33
N PRO A 371 -27.32 -33.13 -12.17
CA PRO A 371 -27.94 -34.11 -11.30
C PRO A 371 -27.51 -35.55 -11.61
N VAL A 372 -27.19 -35.87 -12.87
CA VAL A 372 -26.77 -37.20 -13.30
C VAL A 372 -25.37 -37.54 -12.78
N LEU A 373 -24.41 -36.62 -12.90
CA LEU A 373 -23.04 -36.81 -12.40
C LEU A 373 -23.01 -36.89 -10.87
N ILE A 374 -23.73 -35.99 -10.19
CA ILE A 374 -23.82 -35.98 -8.72
C ILE A 374 -24.48 -37.25 -8.20
N LYS A 375 -25.57 -37.70 -8.84
CA LYS A 375 -26.25 -38.94 -8.48
C LYS A 375 -25.36 -40.17 -8.69
N SER A 376 -24.69 -40.26 -9.83
CA SER A 376 -23.75 -41.36 -10.15
C SER A 376 -22.59 -41.43 -9.14
N TRP A 377 -22.14 -40.28 -8.63
CA TRP A 377 -21.13 -40.23 -7.58
C TRP A 377 -21.64 -40.74 -6.23
N PHE A 378 -22.86 -40.37 -5.82
CA PHE A 378 -23.46 -40.93 -4.61
C PHE A 378 -23.67 -42.45 -4.72
N GLU A 379 -24.07 -42.95 -5.88
CA GLU A 379 -24.15 -44.38 -6.18
C GLU A 379 -22.77 -45.05 -6.05
N LEU A 380 -21.70 -44.41 -6.54
CA LEU A 380 -20.33 -44.91 -6.38
C LEU A 380 -19.88 -44.93 -4.91
N VAL A 381 -20.21 -43.91 -4.12
CA VAL A 381 -19.94 -43.87 -2.67
C VAL A 381 -20.66 -45.03 -1.97
N GLU A 382 -21.93 -45.24 -2.28
CA GLU A 382 -22.73 -46.35 -1.72
C GLU A 382 -22.15 -47.72 -2.08
N GLN A 383 -21.86 -47.95 -3.37
CA GLN A 383 -21.26 -49.18 -3.86
C GLN A 383 -19.88 -49.44 -3.23
N THR A 384 -19.07 -48.40 -3.06
CA THR A 384 -17.74 -48.50 -2.42
C THR A 384 -17.85 -48.89 -0.96
N LYS A 385 -18.77 -48.26 -0.22
CA LYS A 385 -19.02 -48.60 1.19
C LYS A 385 -19.51 -50.05 1.33
N ALA A 386 -20.42 -50.49 0.46
CA ALA A 386 -20.94 -51.86 0.43
C ALA A 386 -19.85 -52.88 0.07
N LYS A 387 -19.07 -52.63 -0.99
CA LYS A 387 -18.02 -53.53 -1.50
C LYS A 387 -16.90 -53.76 -0.49
N TYR A 388 -16.52 -52.73 0.25
CA TYR A 388 -15.39 -52.77 1.18
C TYR A 388 -15.79 -52.83 2.65
N GLY A 389 -17.09 -52.91 2.97
CA GLY A 389 -17.61 -53.00 4.33
C GLY A 389 -17.25 -51.78 5.19
N ILE A 390 -17.28 -50.58 4.62
CA ILE A 390 -16.86 -49.35 5.31
C ILE A 390 -18.02 -48.83 6.17
N CYS A 391 -17.77 -48.72 7.49
CA CYS A 391 -18.72 -48.16 8.43
C CYS A 391 -18.84 -46.63 8.26
N ASP A 392 -20.03 -46.08 8.47
CA ASP A 392 -20.26 -44.62 8.43
C ASP A 392 -19.30 -43.86 9.36
N LYS A 393 -18.94 -44.44 10.50
CA LYS A 393 -18.01 -43.83 11.47
C LYS A 393 -16.57 -43.71 10.93
N ASP A 394 -16.21 -44.49 9.91
CA ASP A 394 -14.90 -44.51 9.26
C ASP A 394 -14.90 -43.76 7.91
N VAL A 395 -15.92 -42.92 7.66
CA VAL A 395 -15.95 -41.98 6.54
C VAL A 395 -15.34 -40.66 6.99
N TYR A 396 -14.26 -40.26 6.30
CA TYR A 396 -13.48 -39.07 6.56
C TYR A 396 -13.55 -38.10 5.39
N ASN A 397 -13.44 -36.82 5.71
CA ASN A 397 -13.37 -35.74 4.77
C ASN A 397 -12.15 -34.85 5.05
N PHE A 398 -11.46 -34.46 3.99
CA PHE A 398 -10.22 -33.69 4.04
C PHE A 398 -10.27 -32.52 3.06
N ASP A 399 -9.81 -31.35 3.49
CA ASP A 399 -9.73 -30.15 2.66
C ASP A 399 -8.78 -29.08 3.21
N GLU A 400 -8.41 -28.13 2.35
CA GLU A 400 -7.51 -27.02 2.63
C GLU A 400 -8.25 -25.66 2.66
N ALA A 401 -7.95 -24.83 3.65
CA ALA A 401 -8.47 -23.47 3.75
C ALA A 401 -7.34 -22.45 3.94
N GLY A 402 -7.24 -21.51 2.99
CA GLY A 402 -6.35 -20.36 3.08
C GLY A 402 -6.90 -19.23 3.95
N PHE A 403 -6.09 -18.74 4.89
CA PHE A 403 -6.34 -17.57 5.72
C PHE A 403 -5.32 -16.47 5.39
N SER A 404 -5.81 -15.25 5.18
CA SER A 404 -4.95 -14.06 5.21
C SER A 404 -4.98 -13.48 6.62
N MET A 405 -3.82 -13.40 7.27
CA MET A 405 -3.74 -12.85 8.63
C MET A 405 -4.28 -11.42 8.65
N GLY A 406 -5.19 -11.09 9.56
CA GLY A 406 -5.80 -9.75 9.61
C GLY A 406 -6.98 -9.46 8.67
N LYS A 407 -7.45 -10.43 7.88
CA LYS A 407 -8.62 -10.21 7.01
C LYS A 407 -9.94 -10.39 7.78
N ILE A 408 -10.69 -9.32 7.96
CA ILE A 408 -12.08 -9.36 8.46
C ILE A 408 -13.02 -9.76 7.33
N THR A 409 -13.76 -10.86 7.50
CA THR A 409 -14.81 -11.29 6.56
C THR A 409 -16.04 -10.39 6.70
N THR A 410 -16.83 -10.22 5.64
CA THR A 410 -18.03 -9.37 5.67
C THR A 410 -19.04 -9.85 6.72
N GLN A 411 -19.39 -9.00 7.69
CA GLN A 411 -20.39 -9.29 8.72
C GLN A 411 -21.48 -8.21 8.75
N LEU A 412 -22.64 -8.59 9.29
CA LEU A 412 -23.73 -7.66 9.55
C LEU A 412 -23.34 -6.77 10.74
N VAL A 413 -23.27 -5.46 10.52
CA VAL A 413 -22.88 -4.48 11.55
C VAL A 413 -23.97 -3.42 11.72
N VAL A 414 -24.23 -3.01 12.96
CA VAL A 414 -25.20 -1.97 13.29
C VAL A 414 -24.50 -0.61 13.14
N THR A 415 -25.02 0.26 12.27
CA THR A 415 -24.46 1.60 12.03
C THR A 415 -25.51 2.69 12.11
N ALA A 416 -25.08 3.93 12.34
CA ALA A 416 -25.94 5.11 12.36
C ALA A 416 -26.81 5.20 11.10
N SER A 417 -28.08 5.59 11.29
CA SER A 417 -29.10 5.71 10.24
C SER A 417 -28.73 6.69 9.12
N GLU A 418 -27.85 7.65 9.39
CA GLU A 418 -27.40 8.67 8.44
C GLU A 418 -26.22 8.22 7.55
N ARG A 419 -25.63 7.06 7.84
CA ARG A 419 -24.45 6.55 7.13
C ARG A 419 -24.87 5.86 5.83
N ARG A 420 -24.78 6.58 4.69
CA ARG A 420 -25.21 6.09 3.35
C ARG A 420 -24.22 5.14 2.64
N ALA A 421 -23.01 4.96 3.17
CA ALA A 421 -22.02 4.01 2.65
C ALA A 421 -21.94 2.75 3.53
N ARG A 422 -21.64 1.59 2.92
CA ARG A 422 -21.32 0.38 3.68
C ARG A 422 -20.17 0.71 4.65
N PRO A 423 -20.33 0.44 5.96
CA PRO A 423 -19.26 0.66 6.92
C PRO A 423 -18.01 -0.12 6.51
N LYS A 424 -16.92 0.61 6.31
CA LYS A 424 -15.61 0.03 6.05
C LYS A 424 -14.96 -0.28 7.39
N ALA A 425 -14.83 -1.56 7.74
CA ALA A 425 -14.02 -1.97 8.88
C ALA A 425 -12.54 -1.75 8.55
N ILE A 426 -11.79 -1.15 9.48
CA ILE A 426 -10.34 -0.97 9.34
C ILE A 426 -9.70 -2.36 9.31
N GLN A 427 -9.05 -2.71 8.20
CA GLN A 427 -8.34 -3.98 8.07
C GLN A 427 -6.88 -3.83 8.54
N PRO A 428 -6.41 -4.67 9.48
CA PRO A 428 -5.03 -4.63 9.96
C PRO A 428 -4.03 -5.04 8.85
N GLY A 429 -2.86 -4.42 8.85
CA GLY A 429 -1.91 -4.39 7.72
C GLY A 429 -1.02 -5.63 7.53
N SER A 430 -1.33 -6.76 8.15
CA SER A 430 -0.63 -8.02 7.85
C SER A 430 -1.29 -8.67 6.63
N ARG A 431 -0.51 -9.15 5.66
CA ARG A 431 -1.04 -9.84 4.45
C ARG A 431 -0.38 -11.21 4.25
N GLU A 432 0.30 -11.72 5.26
CA GLU A 432 0.89 -13.06 5.20
C GLU A 432 -0.22 -14.11 5.17
N TRP A 433 -0.07 -15.08 4.26
CA TRP A 433 -0.98 -16.21 4.10
C TRP A 433 -0.60 -17.35 5.03
N VAL A 434 -1.61 -18.00 5.58
CA VAL A 434 -1.50 -19.25 6.35
C VAL A 434 -2.47 -20.24 5.74
N THR A 435 -1.99 -21.42 5.36
CA THR A 435 -2.85 -22.51 4.88
C THR A 435 -3.14 -23.44 6.05
N PHE A 436 -4.41 -23.76 6.25
CA PHE A 436 -4.87 -24.70 7.26
C PHE A 436 -5.44 -25.91 6.56
N ILE A 437 -4.96 -27.09 6.93
CA ILE A 437 -5.44 -28.36 6.44
C ILE A 437 -6.27 -29.03 7.54
N ALA A 438 -7.52 -29.39 7.20
CA ALA A 438 -8.49 -29.97 8.11
C ALA A 438 -8.86 -31.39 7.72
N GLY A 439 -9.04 -32.25 8.72
CA GLY A 439 -9.66 -33.56 8.56
C GLY A 439 -10.78 -33.75 9.56
N ILE A 440 -11.95 -34.21 9.11
CA ILE A 440 -13.12 -34.49 9.96
C ILE A 440 -13.70 -35.85 9.61
N ASN A 441 -14.42 -36.45 10.56
CA ASN A 441 -15.10 -37.72 10.32
C ASN A 441 -16.61 -37.59 10.51
N ALA A 442 -17.36 -38.53 9.95
CA ALA A 442 -18.83 -38.49 10.03
C ALA A 442 -19.38 -38.78 11.44
N ALA A 443 -18.58 -39.30 12.38
CA ALA A 443 -18.97 -39.46 13.77
C ALA A 443 -18.89 -38.16 14.60
N GLY A 444 -18.42 -37.05 14.01
CA GLY A 444 -18.45 -35.74 14.65
C GLY A 444 -17.15 -35.34 15.35
N TRP A 445 -16.00 -35.93 15.02
CA TRP A 445 -14.73 -35.49 15.58
C TRP A 445 -13.75 -35.03 14.49
N SER A 446 -12.84 -34.13 14.87
CA SER A 446 -11.84 -33.54 14.00
C SER A 446 -10.45 -34.07 14.30
N ILE A 447 -9.65 -34.21 13.25
CA ILE A 447 -8.21 -34.49 13.33
C ILE A 447 -7.51 -33.20 13.78
N PRO A 448 -6.45 -33.29 14.61
CA PRO A 448 -5.72 -32.10 15.05
C PRO A 448 -5.25 -31.26 13.86
N PRO A 449 -5.47 -29.93 13.89
CA PRO A 449 -5.08 -29.02 12.83
C PRO A 449 -3.64 -29.14 12.34
N PHE A 450 -3.49 -29.02 11.03
CA PHE A 450 -2.20 -28.98 10.36
C PHE A 450 -2.03 -27.61 9.69
N LEU A 451 -1.17 -26.76 10.25
CA LEU A 451 -0.99 -25.36 9.87
C LEU A 451 0.29 -25.17 9.06
N ILE A 452 0.21 -24.47 7.93
CA ILE A 452 1.35 -24.18 7.05
C ILE A 452 1.63 -22.69 7.07
N PHE A 453 2.80 -22.31 7.59
CA PHE A 453 3.28 -20.94 7.62
C PHE A 453 4.24 -20.64 6.47
N THR A 454 4.17 -19.42 5.96
CA THR A 454 5.19 -18.87 5.04
C THR A 454 6.55 -18.78 5.75
N GLY A 455 7.59 -19.40 5.19
CA GLY A 455 8.95 -19.26 5.69
C GLY A 455 9.82 -20.51 5.52
N LYS A 456 11.09 -20.39 5.93
CA LYS A 456 12.11 -21.45 5.82
C LYS A 456 12.46 -22.12 7.14
N HIS A 457 12.12 -21.48 8.26
CA HIS A 457 12.54 -21.89 9.60
C HIS A 457 11.38 -21.86 10.58
N HIS A 458 11.38 -22.86 11.46
CA HIS A 458 10.60 -22.89 12.69
C HIS A 458 11.23 -21.96 13.72
N LEU A 459 10.40 -21.10 14.33
CA LEU A 459 10.83 -20.15 15.37
C LEU A 459 10.38 -20.61 16.74
N SER A 460 11.22 -20.44 17.76
CA SER A 460 10.93 -20.94 19.11
C SER A 460 9.67 -20.37 19.74
N ALA A 461 9.41 -19.09 19.49
CA ALA A 461 8.22 -18.40 19.97
C ALA A 461 6.90 -19.06 19.53
N TRP A 462 6.86 -19.82 18.43
CA TRP A 462 5.62 -20.51 17.99
C TRP A 462 5.24 -21.69 18.88
N TYR A 463 6.22 -22.27 19.58
CA TYR A 463 6.07 -23.49 20.38
C TYR A 463 6.02 -23.19 21.88
N GLU A 464 6.73 -22.16 22.33
CA GLU A 464 6.73 -21.67 23.72
C GLU A 464 5.44 -20.94 24.10
N GLU A 465 4.92 -20.08 23.21
CA GLU A 465 3.87 -19.09 23.55
C GLU A 465 2.47 -19.47 23.03
N ALA A 466 2.37 -20.41 22.10
CA ALA A 466 1.08 -20.74 21.51
C ALA A 466 0.25 -21.57 22.50
N GLU A 467 -0.92 -21.06 22.92
CA GLU A 467 -1.91 -21.81 23.72
C GLU A 467 -2.59 -22.94 22.93
N ILE A 468 -1.91 -23.52 21.96
CA ILE A 468 -2.42 -24.62 21.14
C ILE A 468 -2.13 -25.99 21.80
N PRO A 469 -2.95 -27.01 21.56
CA PRO A 469 -2.70 -28.38 22.01
C PRO A 469 -1.38 -28.99 21.49
N ARG A 470 -0.81 -29.97 22.22
CA ARG A 470 0.50 -30.59 21.91
C ARG A 470 0.53 -31.38 20.58
N ASP A 471 -0.64 -31.84 20.14
CA ASP A 471 -0.85 -32.67 18.95
C ASP A 471 -1.06 -31.85 17.66
N TRP A 472 -1.16 -30.53 17.74
CA TRP A 472 -1.24 -29.68 16.55
C TRP A 472 0.09 -29.66 15.80
N ALA A 473 0.01 -29.75 14.47
CA ALA A 473 1.17 -29.77 13.59
C ALA A 473 1.37 -28.41 12.92
N ILE A 474 2.60 -27.90 12.93
CA ILE A 474 3.01 -26.70 12.21
C ILE A 474 4.06 -27.10 11.17
N ALA A 475 3.85 -26.68 9.93
CA ALA A 475 4.74 -26.86 8.80
C ALA A 475 5.14 -25.50 8.22
N VAL A 476 6.23 -25.46 7.46
CA VAL A 476 6.69 -24.23 6.78
C VAL A 476 6.90 -24.47 5.29
N SER A 477 6.41 -23.56 4.45
CA SER A 477 6.64 -23.56 3.00
C SER A 477 7.04 -22.17 2.50
N ASP A 478 7.75 -22.11 1.37
CA ASP A 478 8.30 -20.84 0.86
C ASP A 478 7.19 -19.84 0.46
N ASN A 479 6.03 -20.33 0.02
CA ASN A 479 4.88 -19.54 -0.43
C ASN A 479 3.66 -19.61 0.50
N GLY A 480 3.69 -20.45 1.54
CA GLY A 480 2.58 -20.66 2.48
C GLY A 480 1.48 -21.59 1.98
N TRP A 481 1.66 -22.23 0.81
CA TRP A 481 0.73 -23.20 0.23
C TRP A 481 1.22 -24.64 0.47
N THR A 482 0.33 -25.60 0.26
CA THR A 482 0.63 -27.03 0.34
C THR A 482 1.44 -27.47 -0.88
N THR A 483 2.32 -28.45 -0.68
CA THR A 483 3.08 -29.13 -1.73
C THR A 483 2.83 -30.64 -1.64
N ASN A 484 3.20 -31.41 -2.66
CA ASN A 484 3.00 -32.86 -2.67
C ASN A 484 3.66 -33.53 -1.44
N GLU A 485 4.84 -33.07 -1.04
CA GLU A 485 5.55 -33.58 0.14
C GLU A 485 4.78 -33.27 1.43
N LEU A 486 4.22 -32.06 1.55
CA LEU A 486 3.40 -31.67 2.71
C LEU A 486 2.07 -32.44 2.75
N GLY A 487 1.51 -32.80 1.59
CA GLY A 487 0.34 -33.66 1.49
C GLY A 487 0.60 -35.07 2.04
N VAL A 488 1.76 -35.66 1.73
CA VAL A 488 2.20 -36.95 2.29
C VAL A 488 2.44 -36.85 3.81
N GLU A 489 3.08 -35.78 4.27
CA GLU A 489 3.29 -35.55 5.71
C GLU A 489 1.96 -35.35 6.48
N TRP A 490 0.98 -34.69 5.87
CA TRP A 490 -0.37 -34.63 6.42
C TRP A 490 -1.01 -36.02 6.49
N LEU A 491 -0.85 -36.87 5.46
CA LEU A 491 -1.40 -38.22 5.48
C LEU A 491 -0.78 -39.09 6.60
N LYS A 492 0.52 -38.96 6.87
CA LYS A 492 1.17 -39.58 8.04
C LYS A 492 0.54 -39.09 9.35
N HIS A 493 0.26 -37.79 9.45
CA HIS A 493 -0.45 -37.20 10.59
C HIS A 493 -1.88 -37.72 10.71
N PHE A 494 -2.61 -37.88 9.60
CA PHE A 494 -3.95 -38.47 9.55
C PHE A 494 -3.94 -39.91 10.06
N ILE A 495 -3.04 -40.75 9.55
CA ILE A 495 -2.90 -42.16 9.93
C ILE A 495 -2.66 -42.27 11.44
N LYS A 496 -1.68 -41.52 11.97
CA LYS A 496 -1.34 -41.50 13.40
C LYS A 496 -2.54 -41.22 14.31
N HIS A 497 -3.46 -40.33 13.90
CA HIS A 497 -4.60 -39.93 14.73
C HIS A 497 -5.88 -40.75 14.49
N THR A 498 -5.89 -41.61 13.46
CA THR A 498 -7.06 -42.41 13.08
C THR A 498 -6.87 -43.90 13.33
N ASP A 499 -5.64 -44.44 13.30
CA ASP A 499 -5.36 -45.88 13.46
C ASP A 499 -5.97 -46.49 14.74
N GLY A 500 -5.89 -45.79 15.87
CA GLY A 500 -6.44 -46.25 17.15
C GLY A 500 -7.96 -46.11 17.29
N LYS A 501 -8.67 -45.61 16.26
CA LYS A 501 -10.09 -45.25 16.33
C LYS A 501 -10.94 -45.89 15.22
N VAL A 502 -10.35 -46.71 14.36
CA VAL A 502 -11.05 -47.36 13.25
C VAL A 502 -12.02 -48.41 13.79
N VAL A 503 -13.26 -48.41 13.30
CA VAL A 503 -14.30 -49.36 13.72
C VAL A 503 -14.43 -50.53 12.73
N GLY A 504 -14.37 -50.25 11.44
CA GLY A 504 -14.44 -51.23 10.34
C GLY A 504 -13.07 -51.70 9.83
N ALA A 505 -13.08 -52.44 8.72
CA ALA A 505 -11.86 -52.99 8.13
C ALA A 505 -11.03 -51.96 7.32
N ARG A 506 -11.68 -50.89 6.84
CA ARG A 506 -11.08 -49.87 5.96
C ARG A 506 -11.66 -48.49 6.25
N ARG A 507 -10.87 -47.45 5.99
CA ARG A 507 -11.26 -46.05 6.07
C ARG A 507 -11.62 -45.53 4.68
N LEU A 508 -12.70 -44.75 4.55
CA LEU A 508 -13.00 -44.01 3.33
C LEU A 508 -12.54 -42.56 3.50
N LEU A 509 -11.66 -42.08 2.63
CA LEU A 509 -11.21 -40.69 2.61
C LEU A 509 -11.75 -39.99 1.37
N ILE A 510 -12.67 -39.05 1.57
CA ILE A 510 -13.26 -38.23 0.51
C ILE A 510 -12.43 -36.95 0.35
N LEU A 511 -11.96 -36.71 -0.87
CA LEU A 511 -11.03 -35.62 -1.21
C LEU A 511 -11.40 -34.93 -2.52
N ASP A 512 -10.86 -33.72 -2.71
CA ASP A 512 -11.02 -32.96 -3.94
C ASP A 512 -10.01 -33.41 -5.03
N GLY A 513 -10.29 -33.09 -6.29
CA GLY A 513 -9.44 -33.50 -7.41
C GLY A 513 -8.13 -32.71 -7.54
N HIS A 514 -7.62 -32.10 -6.47
CA HIS A 514 -6.47 -31.19 -6.54
C HIS A 514 -5.13 -31.94 -6.71
N GLU A 515 -4.18 -31.31 -7.42
CA GLU A 515 -2.91 -31.93 -7.85
C GLU A 515 -2.03 -32.39 -6.68
N SER A 516 -2.16 -31.77 -5.50
CA SER A 516 -1.40 -32.05 -4.27
C SER A 516 -1.68 -33.40 -3.60
N HIS A 517 -2.79 -34.07 -3.96
CA HIS A 517 -3.20 -35.35 -3.37
C HIS A 517 -3.27 -36.48 -4.40
N GLN A 518 -2.77 -36.23 -5.61
CA GLN A 518 -2.68 -37.23 -6.69
C GLN A 518 -1.27 -37.83 -6.85
N SER A 519 -0.34 -37.54 -5.93
CA SER A 519 1.00 -38.11 -6.02
C SER A 519 0.99 -39.63 -5.79
N LEU A 520 1.89 -40.34 -6.48
CA LEU A 520 2.01 -41.80 -6.37
C LEU A 520 2.28 -42.23 -4.92
N GLU A 521 3.19 -41.53 -4.23
CA GLU A 521 3.54 -41.79 -2.83
C GLU A 521 2.34 -41.66 -1.89
N PHE A 522 1.46 -40.70 -2.13
CA PHE A 522 0.23 -40.52 -1.33
C PHE A 522 -0.74 -41.70 -1.52
N GLN A 523 -0.89 -42.19 -2.76
CA GLN A 523 -1.76 -43.32 -3.07
C GLN A 523 -1.22 -44.64 -2.52
N GLU A 524 0.10 -44.86 -2.61
CA GLU A 524 0.77 -46.03 -2.04
C GLU A 524 0.60 -46.08 -0.53
N LEU A 525 0.85 -44.96 0.16
CA LEU A 525 0.69 -44.88 1.61
C LEU A 525 -0.77 -45.11 2.05
N CYS A 526 -1.75 -44.62 1.28
CA CYS A 526 -3.17 -44.93 1.53
C CYS A 526 -3.44 -46.43 1.41
N LYS A 527 -2.91 -47.08 0.37
CA LYS A 527 -3.10 -48.52 0.12
C LYS A 527 -2.47 -49.37 1.23
N GLU A 528 -1.26 -49.05 1.66
CA GLU A 528 -0.56 -49.73 2.76
C GLU A 528 -1.34 -49.66 4.08
N ASN A 529 -2.07 -48.56 4.32
CA ASN A 529 -2.78 -48.30 5.56
C ASN A 529 -4.30 -48.57 5.48
N ASN A 530 -4.75 -49.32 4.45
CA ASN A 530 -6.16 -49.68 4.25
C ASN A 530 -7.10 -48.46 4.17
N ILE A 531 -6.63 -47.37 3.55
CA ILE A 531 -7.40 -46.16 3.27
C ILE A 531 -7.82 -46.19 1.80
N TYR A 532 -9.13 -46.14 1.55
CA TYR A 532 -9.66 -46.01 0.20
C TYR A 532 -9.99 -44.53 -0.06
N THR A 533 -9.41 -43.97 -1.12
CA THR A 533 -9.65 -42.59 -1.51
C THR A 533 -10.75 -42.51 -2.56
N LEU A 534 -11.65 -41.54 -2.42
CA LEU A 534 -12.71 -41.29 -3.39
C LEU A 534 -12.77 -39.79 -3.69
N CYS A 535 -12.46 -39.45 -4.94
CA CYS A 535 -12.48 -38.06 -5.40
C CYS A 535 -13.90 -37.60 -5.67
N MET A 536 -14.23 -36.39 -5.24
CA MET A 536 -15.47 -35.74 -5.66
C MET A 536 -15.42 -35.38 -7.15
N PRO A 537 -16.59 -35.24 -7.81
CA PRO A 537 -16.66 -34.67 -9.15
C PRO A 537 -15.96 -33.30 -9.19
N PRO A 538 -15.27 -32.94 -10.28
CA PRO A 538 -14.63 -31.65 -10.43
C PRO A 538 -15.60 -30.50 -10.12
N HIS A 539 -15.11 -29.44 -9.46
CA HIS A 539 -15.87 -28.21 -9.19
C HIS A 539 -17.18 -28.39 -8.38
N SER A 540 -17.33 -29.48 -7.63
CA SER A 540 -18.54 -29.79 -6.83
C SER A 540 -18.36 -29.61 -5.30
N SER A 541 -17.19 -29.17 -4.83
CA SER A 541 -16.87 -29.06 -3.40
C SER A 541 -17.88 -28.20 -2.61
N HIS A 542 -18.41 -27.13 -3.20
CA HIS A 542 -19.40 -26.27 -2.53
C HIS A 542 -20.72 -26.98 -2.18
N LEU A 543 -20.98 -28.17 -2.74
CA LEU A 543 -22.15 -29.01 -2.47
C LEU A 543 -21.79 -30.30 -1.73
N LEU A 544 -20.69 -30.94 -2.13
CA LEU A 544 -20.35 -32.32 -1.73
C LEU A 544 -19.22 -32.41 -0.69
N GLN A 545 -18.54 -31.31 -0.38
CA GLN A 545 -17.44 -31.27 0.60
C GLN A 545 -17.98 -30.86 1.98
N PRO A 546 -18.09 -31.78 2.96
CA PRO A 546 -18.52 -31.45 4.32
C PRO A 546 -17.80 -30.21 4.91
N LEU A 547 -16.48 -30.12 4.78
CA LEU A 547 -15.70 -29.01 5.31
C LEU A 547 -16.16 -27.64 4.76
N ASP A 548 -16.43 -27.53 3.46
CA ASP A 548 -16.96 -26.30 2.84
C ASP A 548 -18.41 -26.01 3.23
N VAL A 549 -19.25 -27.05 3.29
CA VAL A 549 -20.69 -26.94 3.55
C VAL A 549 -20.96 -26.48 5.00
N GLY A 550 -20.19 -26.98 5.97
CA GLY A 550 -20.55 -26.83 7.39
C GLY A 550 -19.47 -26.27 8.32
N CYS A 551 -18.17 -26.34 7.98
CA CYS A 551 -17.11 -26.05 8.95
C CYS A 551 -16.30 -24.78 8.63
N PHE A 552 -15.86 -24.60 7.38
CA PHE A 552 -14.98 -23.49 6.99
C PHE A 552 -15.66 -22.12 7.04
N SER A 553 -16.94 -22.05 6.66
CA SER A 553 -17.69 -20.80 6.73
C SER A 553 -17.87 -20.30 8.19
N PRO A 554 -18.32 -21.12 9.15
CA PRO A 554 -18.31 -20.76 10.57
C PRO A 554 -16.92 -20.42 11.12
N LEU A 555 -15.88 -21.18 10.77
CA LEU A 555 -14.49 -20.92 11.19
C LEU A 555 -14.04 -19.53 10.76
N LYS A 556 -14.20 -19.17 9.48
CA LYS A 556 -13.82 -17.85 8.93
C LYS A 556 -14.56 -16.70 9.63
N ARG A 557 -15.85 -16.89 9.96
CA ARG A 557 -16.63 -15.90 10.72
C ARG A 557 -16.16 -15.78 12.18
N ALA A 558 -15.88 -16.91 12.85
CA ALA A 558 -15.38 -16.91 14.22
C ALA A 558 -14.01 -16.23 14.31
N TYR A 559 -13.10 -16.55 13.40
CA TYR A 559 -11.78 -15.93 13.31
C TYR A 559 -11.87 -14.42 13.04
N SER A 560 -12.79 -13.98 12.17
CA SER A 560 -13.01 -12.55 11.92
C SER A 560 -13.44 -11.79 13.18
N ARG A 561 -14.23 -12.42 14.07
CA ARG A 561 -14.63 -11.81 15.36
C ARG A 561 -13.43 -11.67 16.31
N GLU A 562 -12.52 -12.63 16.33
CA GLU A 562 -11.28 -12.55 17.11
C GLU A 562 -10.38 -11.41 16.60
N VAL A 563 -10.23 -11.28 15.29
CA VAL A 563 -9.50 -10.18 14.65
C VAL A 563 -10.12 -8.82 14.98
N GLU A 564 -11.46 -8.68 14.94
CA GLU A 564 -12.16 -7.46 15.35
C GLU A 564 -11.92 -7.12 16.83
N SER A 565 -11.83 -8.13 17.70
CA SER A 565 -11.48 -7.94 19.12
C SER A 565 -10.07 -7.35 19.26
N LEU A 566 -9.09 -7.87 18.53
CA LEU A 566 -7.72 -7.35 18.55
C LEU A 566 -7.62 -5.91 18.03
N ILE A 567 -8.36 -5.58 16.96
CA ILE A 567 -8.42 -4.22 16.40
C ILE A 567 -9.09 -3.25 17.37
N ARG A 568 -10.16 -3.69 18.06
CA ARG A 568 -10.77 -2.91 19.13
C ARG A 568 -9.75 -2.57 20.22
N ASN A 569 -8.73 -3.38 20.45
CA ASN A 569 -7.64 -3.08 21.38
C ASN A 569 -6.43 -2.37 20.74
N HIS A 570 -6.60 -1.74 19.57
CA HIS A 570 -5.56 -0.99 18.84
C HIS A 570 -4.37 -1.83 18.35
N ILE A 571 -4.53 -3.16 18.25
CA ILE A 571 -3.56 -4.04 17.61
C ILE A 571 -3.86 -4.08 16.11
N ASN A 572 -3.25 -3.16 15.37
CA ASN A 572 -3.50 -2.95 13.94
C ASN A 572 -2.61 -3.80 13.02
N HIS A 573 -1.75 -4.66 13.57
CA HIS A 573 -0.88 -5.55 12.83
C HIS A 573 -0.82 -6.92 13.53
N ILE A 574 -1.37 -7.95 12.86
CA ILE A 574 -1.48 -9.31 13.39
C ILE A 574 -0.27 -10.13 12.94
N THR A 575 0.53 -10.57 13.90
CA THR A 575 1.69 -11.47 13.65
C THR A 575 1.28 -12.94 13.78
N LYS A 576 2.17 -13.87 13.40
CA LYS A 576 1.95 -15.33 13.59
C LYS A 576 1.67 -15.71 15.05
N LEU A 577 2.25 -14.96 16.00
CA LEU A 577 2.03 -15.16 17.44
C LEU A 577 0.64 -14.70 17.89
N ASP A 578 0.04 -13.74 17.19
CA ASP A 578 -1.33 -13.27 17.45
C ASP A 578 -2.36 -14.15 16.71
N PHE A 579 -1.98 -14.73 15.57
CA PHE A 579 -2.80 -15.63 14.78
C PHE A 579 -3.12 -16.94 15.52
N LEU A 580 -2.12 -17.61 16.10
CA LEU A 580 -2.30 -18.92 16.75
C LEU A 580 -3.40 -18.95 17.83
N PRO A 581 -3.43 -18.04 18.84
CA PRO A 581 -4.48 -18.04 19.85
C PRO A 581 -5.85 -17.63 19.27
N ALA A 582 -5.89 -16.66 18.35
CA ALA A 582 -7.13 -16.26 17.69
C ALA A 582 -7.72 -17.38 16.81
N PHE A 583 -6.86 -18.12 16.11
CA PHE A 583 -7.25 -19.26 15.29
C PHE A 583 -7.75 -20.41 16.16
N LYS A 584 -7.09 -20.71 17.29
CA LYS A 584 -7.57 -21.72 18.24
C LYS A 584 -8.96 -21.40 18.77
N ALA A 585 -9.18 -20.18 19.26
CA ALA A 585 -10.49 -19.77 19.76
C ALA A 585 -11.58 -19.87 18.69
N ALA A 586 -11.23 -19.59 17.41
CA ALA A 586 -12.13 -19.77 16.29
C ALA A 586 -12.38 -21.25 15.94
N PHE A 587 -11.34 -22.08 15.97
CA PHE A 587 -11.40 -23.52 15.73
C PHE A 587 -12.31 -24.22 16.74
N ASP A 588 -12.09 -24.00 18.03
CA ASP A 588 -12.86 -24.60 19.13
C ASP A 588 -14.37 -24.26 19.04
N ARG A 589 -14.71 -23.06 18.54
CA ARG A 589 -16.11 -22.62 18.36
C ARG A 589 -16.78 -23.17 17.10
N SER A 590 -16.00 -23.62 16.11
CA SER A 590 -16.51 -23.99 14.79
C SER A 590 -16.48 -25.49 14.52
N PHE A 591 -15.43 -26.19 14.96
CA PHE A 591 -15.25 -27.64 14.81
C PHE A 591 -15.87 -28.41 15.98
N THR A 592 -17.17 -28.22 16.19
CA THR A 592 -17.95 -28.97 17.19
C THR A 592 -18.55 -30.23 16.56
N ALA A 593 -18.83 -31.24 17.38
CA ALA A 593 -19.44 -32.49 16.88
C ALA A 593 -20.77 -32.26 16.16
N ALA A 594 -21.59 -31.33 16.66
CA ALA A 594 -22.85 -30.96 16.02
C ALA A 594 -22.63 -30.37 14.62
N ASN A 595 -21.66 -29.46 14.47
CA ASN A 595 -21.37 -28.83 13.18
C ASN A 595 -20.78 -29.84 12.19
N ILE A 596 -19.88 -30.72 12.64
CA ILE A 596 -19.28 -31.76 11.81
C ILE A 596 -20.35 -32.75 11.33
N CYS A 597 -21.19 -33.28 12.22
CA CYS A 597 -22.29 -34.16 11.81
C CYS A 597 -23.28 -33.46 10.86
N SER A 598 -23.59 -32.18 11.12
CA SER A 598 -24.43 -31.39 10.23
C SER A 598 -23.78 -31.14 8.87
N ALA A 599 -22.45 -31.06 8.80
CA ALA A 599 -21.70 -30.90 7.57
C ALA A 599 -21.82 -32.14 6.66
N PHE A 600 -21.62 -33.34 7.22
CA PHE A 600 -21.79 -34.60 6.51
C PHE A 600 -23.25 -34.83 6.07
N ARG A 601 -24.22 -34.44 6.90
CA ARG A 601 -25.65 -34.45 6.52
C ARG A 601 -25.95 -33.44 5.42
N GLY A 602 -25.39 -32.24 5.51
CA GLY A 602 -25.59 -31.16 4.54
C GLY A 602 -25.04 -31.47 3.15
N ALA A 603 -23.96 -32.25 3.10
CA ALA A 603 -23.34 -32.81 1.89
C ALA A 603 -23.99 -34.13 1.43
N GLY A 604 -25.01 -34.63 2.13
CA GLY A 604 -25.76 -35.84 1.75
C GLY A 604 -25.01 -37.16 1.92
N LEU A 605 -23.91 -37.19 2.68
CA LEU A 605 -23.03 -38.37 2.81
C LEU A 605 -23.42 -39.29 3.97
N VAL A 606 -23.81 -38.73 5.12
CA VAL A 606 -24.20 -39.48 6.32
C VAL A 606 -25.36 -38.78 7.04
N PRO A 607 -26.58 -39.37 7.04
CA PRO A 607 -26.99 -40.51 6.22
C PRO A 607 -26.90 -40.17 4.72
N LEU A 608 -26.75 -41.20 3.88
CA LEU A 608 -26.68 -41.03 2.43
C LEU A 608 -28.03 -40.48 1.92
N GLN A 609 -28.06 -39.21 1.52
CA GLN A 609 -29.28 -38.50 1.09
C GLN A 609 -28.97 -37.59 -0.12
N PRO A 610 -28.90 -38.16 -1.34
CA PRO A 610 -28.61 -37.41 -2.55
C PRO A 610 -29.64 -36.30 -2.83
N ASP A 611 -30.92 -36.58 -2.57
CA ASP A 611 -32.04 -35.68 -2.86
C ASP A 611 -31.96 -34.35 -2.09
N ALA A 612 -31.40 -34.37 -0.87
CA ALA A 612 -31.24 -33.17 -0.04
C ALA A 612 -30.20 -32.18 -0.61
N VAL A 613 -29.28 -32.66 -1.45
CA VAL A 613 -28.31 -31.83 -2.17
C VAL A 613 -28.91 -31.36 -3.49
N LEU A 614 -29.56 -32.26 -4.23
CA LEU A 614 -30.20 -31.97 -5.52
C LEU A 614 -31.32 -30.93 -5.41
N SER A 615 -32.07 -30.90 -4.30
CA SER A 615 -33.15 -29.92 -4.09
C SER A 615 -32.69 -28.47 -3.90
N LYS A 616 -31.39 -28.22 -3.70
CA LYS A 616 -30.83 -26.87 -3.47
C LYS A 616 -30.47 -26.12 -4.75
N LEU A 617 -30.66 -26.74 -5.90
CA LEU A 617 -30.39 -26.17 -7.21
C LEU A 617 -31.57 -25.22 -7.58
N ASP A 618 -31.33 -23.91 -7.47
CA ASP A 618 -32.12 -22.75 -7.98
C ASP A 618 -33.34 -22.19 -7.18
N VAL A 619 -33.18 -21.08 -6.41
CA VAL A 619 -34.30 -20.29 -5.79
C VAL A 619 -34.02 -18.76 -5.69
N GLN A 620 -35.01 -17.93 -6.08
CA GLN A 620 -35.04 -16.45 -6.06
C GLN A 620 -35.86 -15.81 -4.91
N LEU A 621 -35.55 -14.56 -4.50
CA LEU A 621 -36.45 -13.69 -3.70
C LEU A 621 -36.43 -12.19 -4.12
N ARG A 622 -37.62 -11.56 -4.12
CA ARG A 622 -37.95 -10.15 -4.47
C ARG A 622 -37.97 -9.21 -3.25
N THR A 623 -37.77 -7.92 -3.49
CA THR A 623 -37.97 -6.76 -2.57
C THR A 623 -39.33 -6.06 -2.75
N PRO A 624 -39.81 -5.35 -1.71
CA PRO A 624 -40.75 -4.23 -1.85
C PRO A 624 -40.21 -2.87 -1.34
N THR A 625 -40.77 -1.78 -1.86
CA THR A 625 -40.52 -0.34 -1.56
C THR A 625 -41.83 0.32 -1.03
N PRO A 626 -41.85 1.63 -0.69
CA PRO A 626 -41.74 2.32 0.62
C PRO A 626 -43.09 2.85 1.15
N PRO A 627 -43.12 3.70 2.21
CA PRO A 627 -43.75 5.03 1.99
C PRO A 627 -43.21 6.24 2.81
N ALA A 628 -43.34 7.39 2.13
CA ALA A 628 -43.81 8.74 2.52
C ALA A 628 -43.22 9.58 3.69
N ALA A 629 -43.33 10.89 3.45
CA ALA A 629 -42.69 12.05 4.11
C ALA A 629 -43.50 12.68 5.26
N LEU A 630 -42.91 13.72 5.90
CA LEU A 630 -43.45 14.89 6.66
C LEU A 630 -42.48 15.21 7.83
N ALA A 631 -42.22 16.42 8.36
CA ALA A 631 -42.54 17.83 8.09
C ALA A 631 -41.54 18.71 8.91
N GLU A 632 -41.52 20.03 8.68
CA GLU A 632 -40.69 21.03 9.40
C GLU A 632 -41.02 21.18 10.89
N VAL A 633 -40.02 21.50 11.73
CA VAL A 633 -40.23 21.96 13.13
C VAL A 633 -39.25 23.08 13.51
N LEU A 634 -39.82 24.12 14.15
CA LEU A 634 -39.20 25.28 14.79
C LEU A 634 -38.16 24.92 15.89
N TRP A 635 -37.20 25.83 16.09
CA TRP A 635 -36.04 25.75 16.98
C TRP A 635 -36.33 25.41 18.47
N GLN A 636 -35.50 24.53 19.07
CA GLN A 636 -35.57 24.06 20.48
C GLN A 636 -34.20 24.04 21.20
N ALA A 637 -34.23 24.16 22.54
CA ALA A 637 -33.08 24.15 23.44
C ALA A 637 -32.36 22.77 23.50
N ARG A 638 -31.03 22.77 23.41
CA ARG A 638 -30.18 21.57 23.25
C ARG A 638 -29.47 21.14 24.54
N THR A 639 -29.17 19.84 24.66
CA THR A 639 -28.41 19.24 25.77
C THR A 639 -26.91 19.55 25.62
N PRO A 640 -26.19 19.97 26.68
CA PRO A 640 -24.78 20.34 26.60
C PRO A 640 -23.89 19.10 26.48
N SER A 641 -22.86 19.18 25.62
CA SER A 641 -22.02 18.05 25.18
C SER A 641 -20.59 18.08 25.73
N ASN A 642 -20.20 19.17 26.39
CA ASN A 642 -18.88 19.35 26.98
C ASN A 642 -18.95 20.25 28.23
N THR A 643 -17.88 20.26 29.03
CA THR A 643 -17.82 20.97 30.32
C THR A 643 -17.99 22.48 30.19
N ARG A 644 -17.53 23.08 29.09
CA ARG A 644 -17.73 24.52 28.78
C ARG A 644 -19.18 24.84 28.42
N GLU A 645 -19.85 23.98 27.66
CA GLU A 645 -21.28 24.11 27.36
C GLU A 645 -22.14 23.92 28.61
N LEU A 646 -21.74 23.03 29.50
CA LEU A 646 -22.37 22.83 30.81
C LEU A 646 -22.23 24.08 31.68
N GLU A 647 -21.04 24.69 31.72
CA GLU A 647 -20.80 25.97 32.40
C GLU A 647 -21.60 27.12 31.79
N ALA A 648 -21.67 27.21 30.46
CA ALA A 648 -22.41 28.26 29.76
C ALA A 648 -23.93 28.15 30.02
N GLN A 649 -24.50 26.94 29.97
CA GLN A 649 -25.91 26.72 30.28
C GLN A 649 -26.22 26.90 31.77
N SER A 650 -25.34 26.45 32.67
CA SER A 650 -25.45 26.68 34.11
C SER A 650 -25.48 28.19 34.42
N THR A 651 -24.63 28.96 33.76
CA THR A 651 -24.58 30.42 33.88
C THR A 651 -25.85 31.09 33.34
N LEU A 652 -26.39 30.58 32.23
CA LEU A 652 -27.61 31.09 31.61
C LEU A 652 -28.87 30.78 32.44
N ILE A 653 -28.94 29.60 33.07
CA ILE A 653 -29.98 29.25 34.04
C ILE A 653 -29.86 30.12 35.29
N ARG A 654 -28.65 30.31 35.83
CA ARG A 654 -28.38 31.19 36.98
C ARG A 654 -28.85 32.62 36.73
N ASN A 655 -28.57 33.16 35.54
CA ASN A 655 -29.01 34.50 35.13
C ASN A 655 -30.53 34.60 34.93
N ARG A 656 -31.20 33.52 34.49
CA ARG A 656 -32.67 33.47 34.37
C ARG A 656 -33.37 33.35 35.72
N VAL A 657 -32.80 32.59 36.65
CA VAL A 657 -33.28 32.48 38.04
C VAL A 657 -33.16 33.84 38.75
N GLN A 658 -32.04 34.55 38.57
CA GLN A 658 -31.82 35.87 39.18
C GLN A 658 -32.79 36.96 38.66
N ARG A 659 -33.35 36.82 37.45
CA ARG A 659 -34.28 37.78 36.84
C ARG A 659 -35.76 37.42 37.06
N HIS A 660 -36.05 36.39 37.83
CA HIS A 660 -37.41 35.88 37.95
C HIS A 660 -38.20 36.63 39.04
N GLN A 661 -39.09 37.53 38.62
CA GLN A 661 -40.15 38.07 39.46
C GLN A 661 -41.49 37.83 38.76
N GLY A 662 -42.26 36.85 39.25
CA GLY A 662 -43.70 36.76 39.00
C GLY A 662 -44.22 35.96 37.79
N SER A 663 -43.48 35.01 37.21
CA SER A 663 -44.05 34.08 36.19
C SER A 663 -43.73 32.61 36.51
N SER A 664 -44.44 31.65 35.88
CA SER A 664 -44.38 30.22 36.23
C SER A 664 -42.98 29.59 36.07
N PRO A 665 -42.50 28.77 37.04
CA PRO A 665 -41.14 28.21 37.06
C PRO A 665 -40.88 27.07 36.06
N THR A 666 -41.87 26.70 35.24
CA THR A 666 -41.81 25.53 34.33
C THR A 666 -40.63 25.57 33.35
N SER A 667 -40.25 26.76 32.85
CA SER A 667 -39.11 26.90 31.90
C SER A 667 -37.74 26.68 32.56
N ILE A 668 -37.63 26.95 33.86
CA ILE A 668 -36.39 26.80 34.65
C ILE A 668 -36.21 25.34 35.04
N ILE A 669 -37.28 24.67 35.47
CA ILE A 669 -37.27 23.23 35.82
C ILE A 669 -36.91 22.38 34.60
N ALA A 670 -37.44 22.71 33.41
CA ALA A 670 -37.09 22.04 32.17
C ALA A 670 -35.59 22.16 31.85
N ALA A 671 -34.98 23.32 32.11
CA ALA A 671 -33.55 23.55 31.88
C ALA A 671 -32.67 22.78 32.89
N ILE A 672 -33.08 22.70 34.16
CA ILE A 672 -32.38 21.89 35.19
C ILE A 672 -32.43 20.39 34.84
N ASN A 673 -33.57 19.89 34.37
CA ASN A 673 -33.70 18.49 33.95
C ASN A 673 -32.82 18.14 32.72
N GLN A 674 -32.59 19.10 31.81
CA GLN A 674 -31.65 18.90 30.70
C GLN A 674 -30.19 18.88 31.18
N LEU A 675 -29.84 19.72 32.16
CA LEU A 675 -28.51 19.71 32.79
C LEU A 675 -28.22 18.36 33.48
N LYS A 676 -29.21 17.82 34.22
CA LYS A 676 -29.12 16.50 34.86
C LYS A 676 -28.86 15.39 33.83
N LYS A 677 -29.63 15.36 32.73
CA LYS A 677 -29.42 14.40 31.64
C LYS A 677 -28.03 14.52 30.99
N GLY A 678 -27.55 15.75 30.79
CA GLY A 678 -26.20 16.00 30.29
C GLY A 678 -25.11 15.44 31.22
N ALA A 679 -25.25 15.65 32.53
CA ALA A 679 -24.33 15.11 33.52
C ALA A 679 -24.34 13.57 33.60
N GLU A 680 -25.52 12.94 33.55
CA GLU A 680 -25.66 11.47 33.49
C GLU A 680 -24.96 10.87 32.26
N VAL A 681 -25.11 11.49 31.09
CA VAL A 681 -24.43 11.06 29.85
C VAL A 681 -22.91 11.17 29.97
N ILE A 682 -22.40 12.24 30.61
CA ILE A 682 -20.96 12.43 30.84
C ILE A 682 -20.43 11.39 31.85
N MET A 683 -21.17 11.06 32.91
CA MET A 683 -20.75 10.05 33.87
C MET A 683 -20.73 8.64 33.25
N LEU A 684 -21.73 8.29 32.44
CA LEU A 684 -21.77 7.03 31.70
C LEU A 684 -20.65 6.94 30.65
N SER A 685 -20.32 8.05 29.97
CA SER A 685 -19.21 8.08 29.02
C SER A 685 -17.85 7.96 29.73
N ALA A 686 -17.69 8.54 30.92
CA ALA A 686 -16.50 8.39 31.73
C ALA A 686 -16.29 6.93 32.22
N GLU A 687 -17.37 6.21 32.53
CA GLU A 687 -17.30 4.78 32.88
C GLU A 687 -16.84 3.94 31.68
N LEU A 688 -17.42 4.17 30.49
CA LEU A 688 -16.99 3.52 29.25
C LEU A 688 -15.53 3.84 28.90
N MET A 689 -15.06 5.06 29.19
CA MET A 689 -13.65 5.41 29.02
C MET A 689 -12.75 4.69 30.03
N ARG A 690 -13.18 4.49 31.29
CA ARG A 690 -12.41 3.72 32.28
C ARG A 690 -12.26 2.25 31.89
N ASP A 691 -13.32 1.59 31.43
CA ASP A 691 -13.25 0.21 30.93
C ASP A 691 -12.34 0.10 29.69
N ARG A 692 -12.41 1.09 28.79
CA ARG A 692 -11.55 1.20 27.60
C ARG A 692 -10.07 1.31 27.97
N ILE A 693 -9.73 2.16 28.95
CA ILE A 693 -8.35 2.34 29.43
C ILE A 693 -7.84 1.05 30.06
N ALA A 694 -8.63 0.39 30.92
CA ALA A 694 -8.26 -0.88 31.54
C ALA A 694 -8.03 -2.00 30.49
N SER A 695 -8.83 -2.04 29.41
CA SER A 695 -8.62 -2.98 28.30
C SER A 695 -7.33 -2.70 27.52
N LEU A 696 -7.02 -1.42 27.27
CA LEU A 696 -5.80 -1.01 26.60
C LEU A 696 -4.56 -1.31 27.44
N GLU A 697 -4.61 -1.08 28.74
CA GLU A 697 -3.51 -1.40 29.66
C GLU A 697 -3.21 -2.90 29.67
N ARG A 698 -4.24 -3.76 29.79
CA ARG A 698 -4.10 -5.23 29.71
C ARG A 698 -3.54 -5.70 28.36
N ALA A 699 -3.96 -5.09 27.25
CA ALA A 699 -3.44 -5.45 25.93
C ALA A 699 -1.98 -5.01 25.76
N ASN A 700 -1.62 -3.84 26.30
CA ASN A 700 -0.29 -3.28 26.15
C ASN A 700 0.76 -3.99 27.01
N THR A 701 0.41 -4.47 28.21
CA THR A 701 1.31 -5.29 29.04
C THR A 701 1.68 -6.58 28.32
N VAL A 702 0.70 -7.33 27.81
CA VAL A 702 0.90 -8.57 27.04
C VAL A 702 1.75 -8.34 25.78
N VAL A 703 1.52 -7.27 25.03
CA VAL A 703 2.33 -6.93 23.85
C VAL A 703 3.77 -6.54 24.24
N SER A 704 3.95 -5.81 25.35
CA SER A 704 5.26 -5.37 25.82
C SER A 704 6.14 -6.53 26.30
N GLU A 705 5.55 -7.52 26.98
CA GLU A 705 6.24 -8.73 27.43
C GLU A 705 6.70 -9.59 26.23
N ARG A 706 5.83 -9.75 25.22
CA ARG A 706 6.15 -10.49 23.99
C ARG A 706 7.23 -9.82 23.15
N ARG A 707 7.29 -8.48 23.11
CA ARG A 707 8.33 -7.74 22.34
C ARG A 707 9.73 -7.81 22.96
N ARG A 708 9.84 -8.07 24.27
CA ARG A 708 11.13 -8.07 24.99
C ARG A 708 11.94 -9.37 24.84
N ARG A 709 11.38 -10.44 24.25
CA ARG A 709 12.01 -11.78 24.21
C ARG A 709 12.64 -12.12 22.85
N LYS A 710 13.74 -12.90 22.87
CA LYS A 710 14.59 -13.20 21.70
C LYS A 710 14.00 -14.34 20.86
N LYS A 711 13.81 -14.11 19.55
CA LYS A 711 13.34 -15.13 18.59
C LYS A 711 14.52 -16.00 18.11
N LYS A 712 14.64 -17.23 18.62
CA LYS A 712 15.66 -18.20 18.17
C LYS A 712 15.10 -19.12 17.07
N ARG A 713 15.96 -19.59 16.15
CA ARG A 713 15.61 -20.56 15.09
C ARG A 713 15.79 -21.98 15.63
N ILE A 714 14.77 -22.83 15.48
CA ILE A 714 14.81 -24.21 15.96
C ILE A 714 15.23 -25.17 14.85
N GLN A 715 14.44 -25.23 13.77
CA GLN A 715 14.58 -26.19 12.68
C GLN A 715 14.41 -25.50 11.32
N LYS A 716 15.09 -26.01 10.29
CA LYS A 716 14.93 -25.56 8.89
C LYS A 716 14.01 -26.53 8.16
N ARG A 717 12.88 -26.04 7.63
CA ARG A 717 11.87 -26.81 6.89
C ARG A 717 11.29 -28.01 7.68
N GLY A 718 10.33 -28.71 7.08
CA GLY A 718 9.66 -29.88 7.66
C GLY A 718 8.49 -29.55 8.59
N VAL A 719 7.91 -30.60 9.17
CA VAL A 719 6.74 -30.55 10.05
C VAL A 719 7.18 -30.79 11.50
N LEU A 720 6.65 -29.99 12.43
CA LEU A 720 6.86 -30.18 13.85
C LEU A 720 5.50 -30.10 14.56
N THR A 721 5.22 -31.10 15.40
CA THR A 721 4.11 -30.98 16.34
C THR A 721 4.51 -30.05 17.48
N LYS A 722 3.52 -29.45 18.15
CA LYS A 722 3.82 -28.56 19.26
C LYS A 722 4.63 -29.27 20.36
N GLY A 723 4.24 -30.49 20.72
CA GLY A 723 4.97 -31.30 21.69
C GLY A 723 6.43 -31.54 21.31
N ALA A 724 6.71 -31.92 20.05
CA ALA A 724 8.08 -32.12 19.58
C ALA A 724 8.90 -30.81 19.60
N GLY A 725 8.28 -29.67 19.31
CA GLY A 725 8.92 -28.35 19.42
C GLY A 725 9.28 -27.98 20.86
N GLU A 726 8.38 -28.24 21.81
CA GLU A 726 8.61 -28.07 23.26
C GLU A 726 9.76 -28.98 23.74
N ASP A 727 9.77 -30.24 23.32
CA ASP A 727 10.80 -31.21 23.72
C ASP A 727 12.19 -30.80 23.20
N ILE A 728 12.30 -30.32 21.95
CA ILE A 728 13.57 -29.80 21.39
C ILE A 728 14.08 -28.59 22.19
N LEU A 729 13.17 -27.73 22.63
CA LEU A 729 13.53 -26.56 23.43
C LEU A 729 13.99 -26.95 24.83
N ALA A 730 13.28 -27.86 25.49
CA ALA A 730 13.66 -28.39 26.79
C ALA A 730 15.04 -29.08 26.74
N GLN A 731 15.30 -29.87 25.69
CA GLN A 731 16.61 -30.50 25.45
C GLN A 731 17.72 -29.45 25.30
N ARG A 732 17.48 -28.39 24.52
CA ARG A 732 18.47 -27.31 24.34
C ARG A 732 18.70 -26.48 25.59
N GLU A 733 17.67 -26.24 26.40
CA GLU A 733 17.82 -25.55 27.68
C GLU A 733 18.63 -26.40 28.66
N ALA A 734 18.39 -27.71 28.71
CA ALA A 734 19.21 -28.65 29.46
C ALA A 734 20.67 -28.66 28.96
N ASP A 735 20.91 -28.71 27.64
CA ASP A 735 22.25 -28.65 27.06
C ASP A 735 22.95 -27.30 27.32
N GLU A 736 22.24 -26.17 27.20
CA GLU A 736 22.76 -24.83 27.53
C GLU A 736 23.10 -24.72 29.03
N GLN A 737 22.32 -25.37 29.89
CA GLN A 737 22.55 -25.40 31.34
C GLN A 737 23.74 -26.29 31.71
N ILE A 738 23.86 -27.48 31.11
CA ILE A 738 25.05 -28.34 31.22
C ILE A 738 26.29 -27.59 30.75
N THR A 739 26.22 -26.90 29.62
CA THR A 739 27.33 -26.08 29.10
C THR A 739 27.69 -24.91 30.04
N ARG A 740 26.71 -24.32 30.74
CA ARG A 740 26.93 -23.26 31.74
C ARG A 740 27.54 -23.81 33.02
N GLU A 741 27.12 -24.99 33.46
CA GLU A 741 27.67 -25.68 34.62
C GLU A 741 29.10 -26.19 34.33
N GLU A 742 29.39 -26.66 33.11
CA GLU A 742 30.74 -26.95 32.63
C GLU A 742 31.62 -25.70 32.56
N ARG A 743 31.06 -24.55 32.16
CA ARG A 743 31.77 -23.25 32.17
C ARG A 743 32.03 -22.73 33.57
N GLN A 744 31.08 -22.86 34.49
CA GLN A 744 31.26 -22.49 35.90
C GLN A 744 32.24 -23.43 36.62
N GLY A 745 32.28 -24.71 36.25
CA GLY A 745 33.32 -25.66 36.70
C GLY A 745 34.72 -25.34 36.16
N GLY A 746 34.81 -24.76 34.96
CA GLY A 746 36.07 -24.33 34.33
C GLY A 746 36.53 -22.91 34.68
N GLU A 747 35.70 -22.09 35.32
CA GLU A 747 35.94 -20.64 35.51
C GLU A 747 36.90 -20.30 36.66
N ARG A 748 37.34 -21.29 37.47
CA ARG A 748 38.37 -21.05 38.50
C ARG A 748 39.80 -20.97 37.96
N SER A 749 40.06 -21.26 36.68
CA SER A 749 41.42 -21.20 36.10
C SER A 749 41.58 -20.30 34.86
N GLY A 750 40.51 -19.64 34.38
CA GLY A 750 40.48 -19.04 33.04
C GLY A 750 40.67 -17.53 32.93
N VAL A 751 40.45 -16.77 34.02
CA VAL A 751 40.33 -15.29 33.93
C VAL A 751 41.65 -14.60 33.55
N SER A 752 42.80 -15.22 33.82
CA SER A 752 44.11 -14.64 33.48
C SER A 752 44.57 -14.89 32.02
N ARG A 753 44.02 -15.90 31.31
CA ARG A 753 44.45 -16.23 29.92
C ARG A 753 43.71 -15.45 28.82
N GLN A 754 42.52 -14.92 29.07
CA GLN A 754 41.74 -14.21 28.04
C GLN A 754 42.21 -12.77 27.76
N ALA A 755 42.84 -12.10 28.73
CA ALA A 755 43.36 -10.75 28.53
C ALA A 755 44.60 -10.72 27.60
N LEU A 756 45.44 -11.77 27.64
CA LEU A 756 46.64 -11.86 26.80
C LEU A 756 46.34 -12.19 25.32
N ALA A 757 45.18 -12.78 25.00
CA ALA A 757 44.85 -13.27 23.66
C ALA A 757 44.25 -12.20 22.71
N ARG A 758 43.87 -11.01 23.21
CA ARG A 758 43.20 -9.96 22.40
C ARG A 758 44.14 -9.03 21.62
N CYS A 759 45.35 -8.79 22.10
CA CYS A 759 46.29 -7.86 21.46
C CYS A 759 46.71 -8.27 20.03
N PRO A 760 47.01 -9.56 19.72
CA PRO A 760 47.37 -9.97 18.35
C PRO A 760 46.21 -9.84 17.36
N GLU A 761 44.98 -10.06 17.83
CA GLU A 761 43.78 -9.99 16.99
C GLU A 761 43.44 -8.55 16.62
N LEU A 762 43.57 -7.61 17.57
CA LEU A 762 43.36 -6.19 17.33
C LEU A 762 44.37 -5.66 16.27
N LYS A 763 45.65 -6.04 16.38
CA LYS A 763 46.68 -5.67 15.39
C LYS A 763 46.35 -6.19 14.00
N ARG A 764 45.95 -7.46 13.88
CA ARG A 764 45.57 -8.06 12.59
C ARG A 764 44.40 -7.32 11.94
N GLN A 765 43.39 -6.97 12.72
CA GLN A 765 42.22 -6.23 12.23
C GLN A 765 42.59 -4.83 11.74
N MET A 766 43.43 -4.09 12.47
CA MET A 766 43.86 -2.74 12.08
C MET A 766 44.72 -2.75 10.81
N ILE A 767 45.67 -3.69 10.70
CA ILE A 767 46.51 -3.85 9.50
C ILE A 767 45.65 -4.23 8.29
N ALA A 768 44.66 -5.12 8.46
CA ALA A 768 43.77 -5.52 7.38
C ALA A 768 42.94 -4.35 6.84
N VAL A 769 42.39 -3.50 7.72
CA VAL A 769 41.62 -2.31 7.31
C VAL A 769 42.52 -1.30 6.59
N ALA A 770 43.73 -1.07 7.10
CA ALA A 770 44.71 -0.19 6.46
C ALA A 770 45.11 -0.69 5.06
N ALA A 771 45.28 -2.01 4.89
CA ALA A 771 45.60 -2.62 3.59
C ALA A 771 44.48 -2.40 2.55
N VAL A 772 43.21 -2.53 2.96
CA VAL A 772 42.05 -2.26 2.09
C VAL A 772 42.00 -0.79 1.68
N ALA A 773 42.25 0.13 2.62
CA ALA A 773 42.29 1.56 2.33
C ALA A 773 43.42 1.90 1.34
N LEU A 774 44.61 1.31 1.52
CA LEU A 774 45.75 1.50 0.63
C LEU A 774 45.45 0.98 -0.79
N LEU A 775 44.79 -0.17 -0.91
CA LEU A 775 44.37 -0.73 -2.20
C LEU A 775 43.42 0.21 -2.94
N ALA A 776 42.47 0.85 -2.24
CA ALA A 776 41.57 1.84 -2.83
C ALA A 776 42.33 3.09 -3.34
N VAL A 777 43.37 3.53 -2.63
CA VAL A 777 44.22 4.66 -3.08
C VAL A 777 45.08 4.27 -4.28
N ILE A 778 45.65 3.06 -4.28
CA ILE A 778 46.42 2.54 -5.42
C ILE A 778 45.53 2.50 -6.68
N LEU A 779 44.31 1.95 -6.55
CA LEU A 779 43.33 1.94 -7.64
C LEU A 779 43.04 3.36 -8.14
N ARG A 780 42.89 4.33 -7.23
CA ARG A 780 42.67 5.75 -7.59
C ARG A 780 43.85 6.31 -8.40
N PHE A 781 45.10 6.07 -8.01
CA PHE A 781 46.26 6.54 -8.77
C PHE A 781 46.43 5.82 -10.11
N ILE A 782 46.11 4.52 -10.19
CA ILE A 782 46.11 3.79 -11.47
C ILE A 782 45.15 4.44 -12.47
N THR A 783 43.99 4.94 -12.04
CA THR A 783 43.07 5.66 -12.95
C THR A 783 43.62 6.99 -13.50
N ARG A 784 44.74 7.50 -12.94
CA ARG A 784 45.44 8.71 -13.41
C ARG A 784 46.59 8.39 -14.37
N LEU A 785 46.93 7.11 -14.53
CA LEU A 785 47.94 6.63 -15.47
C LEU A 785 47.27 6.23 -16.81
N PRO A 786 48.00 6.24 -17.94
CA PRO A 786 47.50 5.71 -19.21
C PRO A 786 47.08 4.24 -19.06
N PRO A 787 45.96 3.78 -19.66
CA PRO A 787 45.17 4.42 -20.73
C PRO A 787 43.97 5.27 -20.24
N PHE A 788 43.73 5.38 -18.93
CA PHE A 788 42.51 6.01 -18.39
C PHE A 788 42.52 7.55 -18.45
N SER A 789 43.72 8.17 -18.45
CA SER A 789 43.97 9.59 -18.78
C SER A 789 43.11 10.63 -18.03
N ILE A 790 42.66 10.35 -16.80
CA ILE A 790 41.96 11.34 -15.97
C ILE A 790 42.97 12.35 -15.41
N LYS A 791 42.69 13.65 -15.58
CA LYS A 791 43.58 14.73 -15.09
C LYS A 791 43.82 14.66 -13.58
N TRP A 792 45.00 15.08 -13.12
CA TRP A 792 45.29 15.23 -11.69
C TRP A 792 44.53 16.44 -11.11
N GLY A 793 43.95 16.27 -9.92
CA GLY A 793 43.33 17.35 -9.15
C GLY A 793 44.00 17.58 -7.80
N ALA A 794 43.68 18.68 -7.14
CA ALA A 794 44.17 18.99 -5.79
C ALA A 794 43.74 17.92 -4.75
N ASP A 795 42.57 17.31 -4.96
CA ASP A 795 42.07 16.20 -4.16
C ASP A 795 42.98 14.96 -4.23
N ASP A 796 43.58 14.68 -5.37
CA ASP A 796 44.46 13.52 -5.55
C ASP A 796 45.79 13.68 -4.78
N TRP A 797 46.32 14.91 -4.70
CA TRP A 797 47.51 15.24 -3.89
C TRP A 797 47.22 15.21 -2.39
N LEU A 798 46.04 15.69 -1.97
CA LEU A 798 45.61 15.61 -0.57
C LEU A 798 45.42 14.15 -0.11
N VAL A 799 44.97 13.25 -0.99
CA VAL A 799 44.93 11.81 -0.70
C VAL A 799 46.34 11.25 -0.47
N ALA A 800 47.35 11.68 -1.24
CA ALA A 800 48.73 11.26 -1.02
C ALA A 800 49.25 11.68 0.36
N VAL A 801 48.98 12.93 0.75
CA VAL A 801 49.31 13.45 2.10
C VAL A 801 48.57 12.65 3.18
N LEU A 802 47.29 12.34 2.97
CA LEU A 802 46.48 11.57 3.90
C LEU A 802 47.03 10.15 4.14
N VAL A 803 47.58 9.49 3.11
CA VAL A 803 48.23 8.18 3.27
C VAL A 803 49.49 8.28 4.11
N LEU A 804 50.31 9.32 3.91
CA LEU A 804 51.53 9.53 4.70
C LEU A 804 51.21 9.77 6.18
N VAL A 805 50.25 10.68 6.46
CA VAL A 805 49.81 10.98 7.83
C VAL A 805 49.12 9.76 8.46
N GLY A 806 48.28 9.05 7.70
CA GLY A 806 47.60 7.83 8.13
C GLY A 806 48.56 6.69 8.47
N GLY A 807 49.66 6.54 7.72
CA GLY A 807 50.72 5.58 8.02
C GLY A 807 51.43 5.89 9.34
N GLY A 808 51.73 7.17 9.60
CA GLY A 808 52.29 7.62 10.88
C GLY A 808 51.36 7.34 12.07
N TYR A 809 50.07 7.64 11.92
CA TYR A 809 49.06 7.35 12.93
C TYR A 809 48.90 5.84 13.21
N LEU A 810 48.89 5.01 12.17
CA LEU A 810 48.88 3.55 12.34
C LEU A 810 50.12 3.06 13.11
N ALA A 811 51.30 3.62 12.82
CA ALA A 811 52.52 3.28 13.55
C ALA A 811 52.41 3.64 15.05
N VAL A 812 51.89 4.82 15.39
CA VAL A 812 51.66 5.24 16.79
C VAL A 812 50.71 4.28 17.51
N ILE A 813 49.63 3.84 16.87
CA ILE A 813 48.69 2.88 17.50
C ILE A 813 49.33 1.51 17.67
N LEU A 814 50.10 1.03 16.69
CA LEU A 814 50.81 -0.25 16.83
C LEU A 814 51.82 -0.20 17.99
N LEU A 815 52.54 0.92 18.14
CA LEU A 815 53.43 1.17 19.28
C LEU A 815 52.66 1.23 20.62
N ALA A 816 51.47 1.84 20.65
CA ALA A 816 50.60 1.84 21.82
C ALA A 816 50.19 0.41 22.22
N ILE A 817 49.76 -0.42 21.25
CA ILE A 817 49.39 -1.83 21.49
C ILE A 817 50.60 -2.63 21.96
N ASP A 818 51.79 -2.41 21.39
CA ASP A 818 53.04 -3.03 21.86
C ASP A 818 53.42 -2.62 23.28
N SER A 819 53.07 -1.39 23.67
CA SER A 819 53.30 -0.87 25.02
C SER A 819 52.28 -1.39 26.05
N GLY A 820 51.24 -2.10 25.61
CA GLY A 820 50.23 -2.72 26.48
C GLY A 820 48.83 -2.13 26.38
N PHE A 821 48.56 -1.28 25.38
CA PHE A 821 47.23 -0.72 25.16
C PHE A 821 46.19 -1.84 24.94
N GLY A 822 45.12 -1.83 25.76
CA GLY A 822 44.09 -2.87 25.81
C GLY A 822 44.31 -3.97 26.87
N GLN A 823 45.40 -3.92 27.63
CA GLN A 823 45.63 -4.76 28.82
C GLN A 823 45.17 -4.04 30.09
N ASP A 824 44.92 -4.79 31.16
CA ASP A 824 44.59 -4.21 32.47
C ASP A 824 45.79 -3.40 33.00
N CYS A 825 45.56 -2.18 33.51
CA CYS A 825 46.62 -1.27 33.92
C CYS A 825 47.49 -1.83 35.06
N TRP A 826 46.92 -2.70 35.89
CA TRP A 826 47.63 -3.40 36.98
C TRP A 826 48.63 -4.45 36.48
N LEU A 827 48.55 -4.86 35.21
CA LEU A 827 49.47 -5.82 34.58
C LEU A 827 50.67 -5.14 33.89
N LEU A 828 50.70 -3.80 33.87
CA LEU A 828 51.71 -3.01 33.19
C LEU A 828 52.73 -2.44 34.19
N SER A 829 54.00 -2.39 33.78
CA SER A 829 55.00 -1.68 34.57
C SER A 829 54.75 -0.17 34.50
N PRO A 830 55.13 0.63 35.52
CA PRO A 830 54.93 2.08 35.53
C PRO A 830 55.42 2.78 34.25
N LYS A 831 56.59 2.39 33.73
CA LYS A 831 57.12 2.92 32.47
C LYS A 831 56.18 2.66 31.29
N LYS A 832 55.61 1.45 31.19
CA LYS A 832 54.65 1.09 30.13
C LYS A 832 53.34 1.87 30.24
N VAL A 833 52.89 2.18 31.46
CA VAL A 833 51.70 3.02 31.66
C VAL A 833 51.95 4.44 31.14
N THR A 834 53.11 5.03 31.44
CA THR A 834 53.52 6.33 30.88
C THR A 834 53.62 6.27 29.35
N ASP A 835 54.25 5.24 28.78
CA ASP A 835 54.36 5.06 27.32
C ASP A 835 52.98 4.95 26.66
N VAL A 836 52.04 4.20 27.26
CA VAL A 836 50.67 4.05 26.75
C VAL A 836 49.92 5.38 26.76
N ILE A 837 50.01 6.18 27.82
CA ILE A 837 49.33 7.48 27.90
C ILE A 837 49.96 8.49 26.92
N MET A 838 51.29 8.45 26.77
CA MET A 838 52.01 9.25 25.78
C MET A 838 51.56 8.92 24.35
N TYR A 839 51.59 7.63 23.96
CA TYR A 839 51.14 7.23 22.62
C TYR A 839 49.67 7.52 22.37
N PHE A 840 48.81 7.38 23.39
CA PHE A 840 47.40 7.74 23.29
C PHE A 840 47.21 9.25 23.06
N THR A 841 48.06 10.10 23.63
CA THR A 841 48.04 11.56 23.37
C THR A 841 48.43 11.89 21.93
N PHE A 842 49.48 11.23 21.41
CA PHE A 842 49.87 11.38 20.00
C PHE A 842 48.82 10.81 19.04
N GLU A 843 48.14 9.76 19.45
CA GLU A 843 47.00 9.19 18.73
C GLU A 843 45.85 10.21 18.64
N GLU A 844 45.45 10.85 19.73
CA GLU A 844 44.41 11.89 19.73
C GLU A 844 44.76 13.06 18.77
N LEU A 845 46.01 13.54 18.81
CA LEU A 845 46.49 14.58 17.89
C LEU A 845 46.45 14.13 16.42
N GLY A 846 46.91 12.90 16.14
CA GLY A 846 46.88 12.32 14.80
C GLY A 846 45.46 12.11 14.28
N TYR A 847 44.53 11.69 15.15
CA TYR A 847 43.14 11.45 14.81
C TYR A 847 42.42 12.75 14.40
N VAL A 848 42.69 13.87 15.08
CA VAL A 848 42.19 15.20 14.69
C VAL A 848 42.64 15.54 13.27
N VAL A 849 43.94 15.45 12.99
CA VAL A 849 44.50 15.80 11.67
C VAL A 849 43.91 14.91 10.55
N ILE A 850 43.86 13.60 10.74
CA ILE A 850 43.34 12.65 9.74
C ILE A 850 41.87 12.91 9.44
N THR A 851 41.07 13.14 10.49
CA THR A 851 39.63 13.33 10.36
C THR A 851 39.30 14.60 9.58
N PHE A 852 39.99 15.71 9.85
CA PHE A 852 39.80 16.97 9.12
C PHE A 852 40.42 16.94 7.72
N LEU A 853 41.60 16.34 7.54
CA LEU A 853 42.24 16.20 6.22
C LEU A 853 41.39 15.36 5.26
N THR A 854 40.70 14.33 5.77
CA THR A 854 39.73 13.55 5.00
C THR A 854 38.57 14.43 4.52
N LYS A 855 38.02 15.29 5.38
CA LYS A 855 36.94 16.23 5.02
C LYS A 855 37.39 17.27 3.99
N ILE A 856 38.58 17.83 4.16
CA ILE A 856 39.22 18.76 3.22
C ILE A 856 39.38 18.09 1.84
N THR A 857 39.78 16.82 1.80
CA THR A 857 39.91 16.03 0.57
C THR A 857 38.56 15.84 -0.13
N VAL A 858 37.47 15.57 0.62
CA VAL A 858 36.12 15.44 0.04
C VAL A 858 35.58 16.78 -0.48
N LEU A 859 35.78 17.87 0.28
CA LEU A 859 35.33 19.21 -0.12
C LEU A 859 36.06 19.71 -1.37
N THR A 860 37.37 19.47 -1.49
CA THR A 860 38.13 19.80 -2.70
C THR A 860 37.70 18.97 -3.91
N PHE A 861 37.30 17.71 -3.70
CA PHE A 861 36.67 16.89 -4.74
C PHE A 861 35.30 17.47 -5.17
N TYR A 862 34.50 18.02 -4.25
CA TYR A 862 33.24 18.69 -4.61
C TYR A 862 33.46 19.96 -5.44
N LEU A 863 34.48 20.76 -5.11
CA LEU A 863 34.88 21.93 -5.91
C LEU A 863 35.25 21.54 -7.36
N ARG A 864 35.74 20.32 -7.56
CA ARG A 864 36.09 19.77 -8.88
C ARG A 864 34.87 19.29 -9.67
N ILE A 865 33.85 18.74 -9.00
CA ILE A 865 32.62 18.23 -9.65
C ILE A 865 31.63 19.35 -9.97
N PHE A 866 31.48 20.34 -9.09
CA PHE A 866 30.43 21.36 -9.18
C PHE A 866 31.00 22.73 -9.59
N PRO A 867 30.99 23.10 -10.88
CA PRO A 867 31.57 24.37 -11.36
C PRO A 867 30.68 25.61 -11.11
N ILE A 868 29.50 25.48 -10.49
CA ILE A 868 28.47 26.53 -10.37
C ILE A 868 28.67 27.38 -9.09
N GLY A 869 28.48 28.70 -9.19
CA GLY A 869 28.89 29.70 -8.18
C GLY A 869 28.36 29.53 -6.74
N GLN A 870 27.06 29.22 -6.54
CA GLN A 870 26.47 29.17 -5.19
C GLN A 870 26.99 28.01 -4.33
N ILE A 871 26.98 26.79 -4.88
CA ILE A 871 27.52 25.60 -4.18
C ILE A 871 29.01 25.76 -3.95
N ARG A 872 29.72 26.37 -4.89
CA ARG A 872 31.16 26.61 -4.79
C ARG A 872 31.50 27.58 -3.66
N ALA A 873 30.74 28.67 -3.49
CA ALA A 873 30.90 29.60 -2.38
C ALA A 873 30.68 28.92 -1.03
N VAL A 874 29.61 28.13 -0.90
CA VAL A 874 29.32 27.35 0.31
C VAL A 874 30.42 26.32 0.59
N THR A 875 30.92 25.65 -0.44
CA THR A 875 32.01 24.67 -0.30
C THR A 875 33.32 25.33 0.16
N TYR A 876 33.66 26.53 -0.33
CA TYR A 876 34.82 27.28 0.15
C TYR A 876 34.67 27.73 1.61
N LEU A 877 33.47 28.16 2.01
CA LEU A 877 33.17 28.50 3.41
C LEU A 877 33.41 27.30 4.34
N PHE A 878 32.89 26.13 3.99
CA PHE A 878 33.09 24.91 4.79
C PHE A 878 34.53 24.39 4.74
N LEU A 879 35.25 24.60 3.64
CA LEU A 879 36.67 24.30 3.55
C LEU A 879 37.48 25.15 4.54
N ALA A 880 37.23 26.46 4.58
CA ALA A 880 37.85 27.36 5.55
C ALA A 880 37.49 26.98 6.99
N ALA A 881 36.21 26.67 7.26
CA ALA A 881 35.77 26.22 8.59
C ALA A 881 36.48 24.94 9.03
N CYS A 882 36.65 23.94 8.15
CA CYS A 882 37.38 22.72 8.47
C CYS A 882 38.84 22.98 8.81
N ILE A 883 39.52 23.86 8.07
CA ILE A 883 40.93 24.22 8.35
C ILE A 883 41.04 24.96 9.68
N CYS A 884 40.18 25.95 9.93
CA CYS A 884 40.17 26.69 11.19
C CYS A 884 39.89 25.79 12.40
N LEU A 885 38.90 24.89 12.29
CA LEU A 885 38.56 23.95 13.36
C LEU A 885 39.66 22.92 13.59
N MET A 886 40.30 22.42 12.52
CA MET A 886 41.45 21.52 12.65
C MET A 886 42.58 22.18 13.45
N VAL A 887 42.97 23.41 13.08
CA VAL A 887 44.04 24.13 13.78
C VAL A 887 43.65 24.45 15.22
N SER A 888 42.42 24.93 15.44
CA SER A 888 41.95 25.28 16.79
C SER A 888 41.89 24.08 17.73
N ILE A 889 41.31 22.96 17.29
CA ILE A 889 41.17 21.75 18.11
C ILE A 889 42.54 21.08 18.32
N PHE A 890 43.40 21.08 17.31
CA PHE A 890 44.76 20.55 17.44
C PHE A 890 45.56 21.35 18.47
N LEU A 891 45.51 22.69 18.41
CA LEU A 891 46.16 23.55 19.40
C LEU A 891 45.58 23.35 20.80
N ALA A 892 44.27 23.16 20.93
CA ALA A 892 43.63 22.90 22.22
C ALA A 892 44.08 21.56 22.85
N HIS A 893 44.32 20.51 22.06
CA HIS A 893 44.89 19.26 22.55
C HIS A 893 46.39 19.39 22.85
N LEU A 894 47.14 20.12 22.02
CA LEU A 894 48.57 20.33 22.19
C LEU A 894 48.90 21.15 23.45
N LEU A 895 48.06 22.16 23.75
CA LEU A 895 48.24 23.11 24.85
C LEU A 895 47.40 22.75 26.08
N GLN A 896 46.91 21.52 26.17
CA GLN A 896 46.06 21.08 27.29
C GLN A 896 46.79 21.19 28.64
N CYS A 897 48.11 20.96 28.63
CA CYS A 897 48.98 21.13 29.78
C CYS A 897 50.29 21.83 29.36
N LEU A 898 50.84 22.66 30.24
CA LEU A 898 52.13 23.32 30.05
C LEU A 898 53.08 22.93 31.18
N PRO A 899 54.20 22.23 30.93
CA PRO A 899 54.62 21.60 29.68
C PRO A 899 53.78 20.35 29.33
N ILE A 900 53.66 20.03 28.04
CA ILE A 900 52.83 18.90 27.55
C ILE A 900 53.21 17.54 28.18
N ALA A 901 54.49 17.37 28.56
CA ALA A 901 54.97 16.15 29.22
C ALA A 901 54.22 15.83 30.52
N PHE A 902 53.71 16.85 31.20
CA PHE A 902 52.95 16.68 32.42
C PHE A 902 51.66 15.87 32.21
N LEU A 903 51.09 15.85 30.99
CA LEU A 903 49.86 15.12 30.67
C LEU A 903 49.99 13.60 30.90
N TRP A 904 51.15 13.01 30.58
CA TRP A 904 51.42 11.58 30.73
C TRP A 904 52.28 11.22 31.94
N GLU A 905 52.74 12.21 32.72
CA GLU A 905 53.50 12.02 33.94
C GLU A 905 52.65 12.19 35.21
N GLN A 906 51.57 12.98 35.15
CA GLN A 906 50.70 13.29 36.31
C GLN A 906 50.06 12.07 36.99
N TRP A 907 49.92 10.93 36.30
CA TRP A 907 49.34 9.71 36.89
C TRP A 907 50.22 9.13 38.00
N GLN A 908 51.50 9.51 38.06
CA GLN A 908 52.45 9.07 39.08
C GLN A 908 52.27 9.81 40.42
N GLY A 909 51.38 10.80 40.50
CA GLY A 909 51.02 11.47 41.76
C GLY A 909 52.21 12.13 42.45
N ASP A 910 52.36 11.90 43.76
CA ASP A 910 53.41 12.48 44.62
C ASP A 910 54.83 11.95 44.35
N LEU A 911 55.01 11.05 43.37
CA LEU A 911 56.31 10.41 43.07
C LEU A 911 57.24 11.25 42.17
N ILE A 912 56.75 12.35 41.59
CA ILE A 912 57.55 13.29 40.77
C ILE A 912 57.44 14.70 41.37
N GLU A 913 58.57 15.40 41.53
CA GLU A 913 58.57 16.84 41.83
C GLU A 913 57.89 17.61 40.68
N GLN A 914 56.77 18.26 40.97
CA GLN A 914 56.03 19.03 39.96
C GLN A 914 56.93 20.14 39.38
N PRO A 915 57.06 20.23 38.05
CA PRO A 915 57.79 21.33 37.43
C PRO A 915 57.12 22.66 37.80
N PRO A 916 57.90 23.71 38.14
CA PRO A 916 57.34 24.98 38.59
C PRO A 916 56.46 25.61 37.51
N GLY A 917 55.18 25.83 37.81
CA GLY A 917 54.19 26.39 36.89
C GLY A 917 53.41 25.37 36.05
N ALA A 918 53.56 24.06 36.31
CA ALA A 918 52.80 23.03 35.60
C ALA A 918 51.28 23.12 35.88
N THR A 919 50.50 23.38 34.83
CA THR A 919 49.03 23.51 34.91
C THR A 919 48.36 22.79 33.73
N CYS A 920 47.19 22.21 34.00
CA CYS A 920 46.30 21.63 33.00
C CYS A 920 44.92 22.29 33.14
N ASP A 921 44.70 23.39 32.44
CA ASP A 921 43.48 24.21 32.61
C ASP A 921 42.28 23.70 31.80
N VAL A 922 42.48 22.72 30.91
CA VAL A 922 41.45 22.21 30.00
C VAL A 922 41.08 20.76 30.33
N GLU A 923 39.81 20.55 30.68
CA GLU A 923 39.26 19.23 30.96
C GLU A 923 39.18 18.38 29.68
N ARG A 924 39.92 17.26 29.69
CA ARG A 924 40.10 16.35 28.54
C ARG A 924 38.78 15.85 27.96
N ASP A 925 37.85 15.48 28.83
CA ASP A 925 36.57 14.90 28.42
C ASP A 925 35.71 15.93 27.68
N ASN A 926 35.68 17.18 28.16
CA ASN A 926 34.95 18.26 27.50
C ASN A 926 35.52 18.56 26.12
N LEU A 927 36.85 18.55 25.99
CA LEU A 927 37.53 18.75 24.70
C LEU A 927 37.19 17.63 23.71
N ASN A 928 37.20 16.39 24.19
CA ASN A 928 36.82 15.20 23.40
C ASN A 928 35.35 15.21 22.97
N TRP A 929 34.44 15.68 23.83
CA TRP A 929 33.03 15.89 23.50
C TRP A 929 32.84 16.99 22.46
N ALA A 930 33.52 18.14 22.63
CA ALA A 930 33.45 19.26 21.69
C ALA A 930 33.95 18.85 20.29
N PHE A 931 35.07 18.13 20.22
CA PHE A 931 35.58 17.59 18.96
C PHE A 931 34.62 16.58 18.33
N SER A 932 34.10 15.62 19.11
CA SER A 932 33.19 14.58 18.59
C SER A 932 31.88 15.16 18.05
N ILE A 933 31.27 16.12 18.75
CA ILE A 933 30.04 16.80 18.32
C ILE A 933 30.30 17.59 17.03
N THR A 934 31.38 18.38 17.01
CA THR A 934 31.75 19.18 15.84
C THR A 934 32.00 18.29 14.62
N ASN A 935 32.66 17.16 14.81
CA ASN A 935 32.95 16.19 13.76
C ASN A 935 31.67 15.61 13.14
N VAL A 936 30.70 15.20 13.95
CA VAL A 936 29.40 14.67 13.48
C VAL A 936 28.59 15.74 12.73
N ILE A 937 28.58 16.98 13.21
CA ILE A 937 27.90 18.09 12.53
C ILE A 937 28.51 18.31 11.14
N LEU A 938 29.83 18.37 11.04
CA LEU A 938 30.53 18.56 9.76
C LEU A 938 30.27 17.40 8.79
N ASP A 939 30.28 16.15 9.26
CA ASP A 939 29.96 14.99 8.41
C ASP A 939 28.54 15.05 7.86
N GLY A 940 27.56 15.46 8.67
CA GLY A 940 26.17 15.65 8.24
C GLY A 940 26.05 16.73 7.17
N VAL A 941 26.73 17.87 7.35
CA VAL A 941 26.70 18.97 6.37
C VAL A 941 27.35 18.56 5.04
N ILE A 942 28.53 17.95 5.09
CA ILE A 942 29.24 17.49 3.88
C ILE A 942 28.39 16.49 3.09
N MET A 943 27.65 15.61 3.78
CA MET A 943 26.76 14.65 3.14
C MET A 943 25.55 15.28 2.44
N VAL A 944 24.97 16.33 3.04
CA VAL A 944 23.78 17.01 2.48
C VAL A 944 24.15 17.93 1.32
N LEU A 945 25.34 18.55 1.35
CA LEU A 945 25.78 19.56 0.40
C LEU A 945 25.60 19.18 -1.09
N PRO A 946 25.93 17.95 -1.56
CA PRO A 946 25.75 17.58 -2.96
C PRO A 946 24.31 17.14 -3.34
N ILE A 947 23.45 16.79 -2.36
CA ILE A 947 22.13 16.16 -2.60
C ILE A 947 21.20 17.01 -3.47
N PRO A 948 20.98 18.31 -3.22
CA PRO A 948 20.07 19.12 -4.03
C PRO A 948 20.47 19.13 -5.51
N LYS A 949 21.77 19.17 -5.80
CA LYS A 949 22.25 19.16 -7.18
C LYS A 949 22.22 17.78 -7.82
N LEU A 950 22.55 16.72 -7.07
CA LEU A 950 22.42 15.33 -7.53
C LEU A 950 20.97 14.96 -7.87
N LEU A 951 20.01 15.46 -7.10
CA LEU A 951 18.59 15.26 -7.37
C LEU A 951 18.16 15.96 -8.67
N SER A 952 18.74 17.14 -8.96
CA SER A 952 18.50 17.91 -10.18
C SER A 952 19.17 17.36 -11.45
N LEU A 953 20.02 16.34 -11.36
CA LEU A 953 20.66 15.72 -12.52
C LEU A 953 19.75 14.63 -13.13
N GLU A 954 19.47 14.76 -14.43
CA GLU A 954 18.72 13.80 -15.25
C GLU A 954 19.58 12.58 -15.63
N LEU A 955 19.99 11.79 -14.62
CA LEU A 955 20.73 10.55 -14.85
C LEU A 955 19.79 9.33 -14.87
N ARG A 956 20.08 8.36 -15.76
CA ARG A 956 19.43 7.03 -15.74
C ARG A 956 19.48 6.44 -14.33
N LEU A 957 18.37 5.85 -13.88
CA LEU A 957 18.17 5.37 -12.50
C LEU A 957 19.36 4.53 -11.97
N ARG A 958 19.97 3.67 -12.79
CA ARG A 958 21.14 2.86 -12.38
C ARG A 958 22.37 3.71 -12.03
N ARG A 959 22.64 4.79 -12.78
CA ARG A 959 23.76 5.71 -12.51
C ARG A 959 23.44 6.61 -11.32
N LYS A 960 22.17 7.03 -11.18
CA LYS A 960 21.69 7.81 -10.03
C LYS A 960 21.77 6.99 -8.73
N LEU A 961 21.36 5.72 -8.77
CA LEU A 961 21.49 4.77 -7.66
C LEU A 961 22.97 4.48 -7.34
N GLY A 962 23.82 4.29 -8.36
CA GLY A 962 25.26 4.10 -8.13
C GLY A 962 25.91 5.32 -7.48
N LEU A 963 25.55 6.53 -7.92
CA LEU A 963 26.06 7.77 -7.35
C LEU A 963 25.53 7.99 -5.93
N MET A 964 24.23 7.79 -5.69
CA MET A 964 23.63 7.84 -4.35
C MET A 964 24.24 6.80 -3.42
N PHE A 965 24.55 5.59 -3.89
CA PHE A 965 25.22 4.56 -3.11
C PHE A 965 26.61 5.00 -2.63
N VAL A 966 27.39 5.67 -3.49
CA VAL A 966 28.70 6.24 -3.12
C VAL A 966 28.56 7.32 -2.04
N PHE A 967 27.55 8.19 -2.13
CA PHE A 967 27.28 9.21 -1.09
C PHE A 967 26.71 8.61 0.21
N CYS A 968 25.91 7.54 0.12
CA CYS A 968 25.36 6.84 1.28
C CYS A 968 26.41 6.01 2.03
N PHE A 969 27.48 5.52 1.39
CA PHE A 969 28.57 4.86 2.12
C PHE A 969 29.24 5.82 3.13
N GLY A 970 29.24 7.12 2.84
CA GLY A 970 29.64 8.18 3.78
C GLY A 970 28.77 8.26 5.04
N SER A 971 27.48 7.89 4.98
CA SER A 971 26.58 7.89 6.14
C SER A 971 26.85 6.80 7.17
N LEU A 972 27.53 5.73 6.75
CA LEU A 972 27.90 4.62 7.63
C LEU A 972 28.99 5.06 8.61
N ILE A 973 29.90 5.96 8.18
CA ILE A 973 30.95 6.57 9.00
C ILE A 973 30.33 7.50 10.06
N THR A 974 29.35 8.33 9.67
CA THR A 974 28.60 9.18 10.61
C THR A 974 27.82 8.34 11.63
N GLY A 975 27.22 7.23 11.20
CA GLY A 975 26.54 6.28 12.09
C GLY A 975 27.48 5.66 13.13
N ILE A 976 28.69 5.27 12.74
CA ILE A 976 29.73 4.78 13.68
C ILE A 976 30.15 5.88 14.66
N GLY A 977 30.31 7.13 14.20
CA GLY A 977 30.61 8.27 15.06
C GLY A 977 29.54 8.54 16.12
N ILE A 978 28.25 8.44 15.74
CA ILE A 978 27.11 8.56 16.67
C ILE A 978 27.08 7.40 17.68
N ILE A 979 27.34 6.17 17.22
CA ILE A 979 27.43 4.98 18.10
C ILE A 979 28.58 5.13 19.09
N HIS A 980 29.72 5.69 18.67
CA HIS A 980 30.87 5.93 19.54
C HIS A 980 30.56 6.95 20.64
N ILE A 981 29.85 8.04 20.29
CA ILE A 981 29.36 9.04 21.24
C ILE A 981 28.36 8.45 22.23
N LEU A 982 27.40 7.66 21.75
CA LEU A 982 26.41 6.98 22.60
C LEU A 982 27.05 5.92 23.51
N GLY A 983 28.07 5.22 23.02
CA GLY A 983 28.86 4.24 23.78
C GLY A 983 29.59 4.90 24.95
N LYS A 984 30.25 6.05 24.74
CA LYS A 984 30.89 6.81 25.81
C LYS A 984 29.88 7.29 26.87
N ARG A 985 28.67 7.67 26.46
CA ARG A 985 27.57 8.05 27.38
C ARG A 985 27.06 6.87 28.21
N ILE A 986 26.92 5.69 27.61
CA ILE A 986 26.44 4.48 28.29
C ILE A 986 27.47 3.97 29.31
N VAL A 987 28.76 4.03 28.98
CA VAL A 987 29.85 3.65 29.92
C VAL A 987 29.95 4.63 31.09
N GLY A 988 29.80 5.94 30.83
CA GLY A 988 29.77 6.96 31.90
C GLY A 988 28.53 6.89 32.81
N ILE A 989 27.40 6.37 32.30
CA ILE A 989 26.18 6.12 33.10
C ILE A 989 26.31 4.81 33.91
N TRP A 990 26.95 3.78 33.35
CA TRP A 990 27.18 2.51 34.05
C TRP A 990 28.13 2.65 35.25
N TYR A 991 29.16 3.47 35.14
CA TYR A 991 30.09 3.71 36.27
C TYR A 991 29.44 4.44 37.46
N ASN A 992 28.34 5.17 37.24
CA ASN A 992 27.66 5.94 38.27
C ASN A 992 26.51 5.19 38.98
N PHE A 993 26.16 3.97 38.55
CA PHE A 993 24.98 3.26 39.06
C PHE A 993 25.28 2.03 39.94
N ASP A 994 26.55 1.70 40.21
CA ASP A 994 26.90 0.49 40.95
C ASP A 994 28.00 0.75 42.01
N GLN A 995 27.62 1.38 43.12
CA GLN A 995 28.42 1.40 44.37
C GLN A 995 27.50 1.38 45.61
N PRO A 996 27.40 0.24 46.31
CA PRO A 996 27.09 0.21 47.74
C PRO A 996 28.40 0.37 48.55
N SER A 997 28.42 1.41 49.39
CA SER A 997 29.30 1.66 50.56
C SER A 997 30.47 0.69 50.82
N GLN A 998 31.68 1.04 50.37
CA GLN A 998 32.99 0.52 50.82
C GLN A 998 34.04 1.67 50.76
N PRO A 999 35.06 1.71 51.64
CA PRO A 999 35.92 2.90 51.81
C PRO A 999 36.99 3.01 50.71
N SER A 1000 37.14 4.23 50.19
CA SER A 1000 38.25 4.79 49.39
C SER A 1000 39.04 3.84 48.48
N LYS A 1001 38.58 3.71 47.23
CA LYS A 1001 39.46 3.40 46.08
C LYS A 1001 39.96 4.70 45.47
N PRO A 1002 41.24 4.83 45.06
CA PRO A 1002 41.71 6.01 44.34
C PRO A 1002 41.05 6.06 42.96
N SER A 1003 40.11 6.98 42.81
CA SER A 1003 39.45 7.32 41.55
C SER A 1003 40.41 8.12 40.67
N PHE A 1004 40.80 7.57 39.53
CA PHE A 1004 41.37 8.37 38.46
C PHE A 1004 40.27 9.27 37.87
N ILE A 1005 40.39 10.57 38.17
CA ILE A 1005 39.78 11.74 37.51
C ILE A 1005 38.24 11.83 37.61
N SER A 1006 37.77 12.57 38.63
CA SER A 1006 36.64 13.49 38.52
C SER A 1006 36.89 14.74 39.39
N SER A 1007 36.84 15.91 38.78
CA SER A 1007 36.77 17.25 39.42
C SER A 1007 35.47 17.36 40.26
N ASN A 1008 35.23 18.25 41.24
CA ASN A 1008 35.84 19.48 41.73
C ASN A 1008 35.10 19.84 43.05
N THR A 1009 35.75 20.47 44.05
CA THR A 1009 35.23 21.61 44.86
C THR A 1009 36.19 21.89 46.03
N GLY A 1010 36.75 23.10 46.07
CA GLY A 1010 37.46 23.59 47.24
C GLY A 1010 36.50 23.92 48.41
N ILE A 1011 36.97 23.71 49.64
CA ILE A 1011 36.80 24.56 50.85
C ILE A 1011 37.49 23.86 52.05
N SER A 1012 38.53 24.54 52.57
CA SER A 1012 39.07 24.59 53.95
C SER A 1012 39.41 23.34 54.81
N ARG A 1013 40.68 23.35 55.24
CA ARG A 1013 41.26 23.06 56.59
C ARG A 1013 41.61 21.62 57.03
N PRO A 1014 42.62 21.47 57.92
CA PRO A 1014 43.59 20.37 57.90
C PRO A 1014 43.47 19.41 59.10
N ILE A 1015 43.61 18.09 58.92
CA ILE A 1015 43.82 17.13 60.03
C ILE A 1015 44.81 16.02 59.64
N LYS A 1016 45.60 15.63 60.65
CA LYS A 1016 46.85 14.88 60.71
C LYS A 1016 46.79 13.39 60.38
N LYS A 1017 47.99 12.87 60.04
CA LYS A 1017 48.52 11.49 60.07
C LYS A 1017 47.77 10.48 60.97
N GLY A 1018 47.58 9.25 60.45
CA GLY A 1018 47.36 8.04 61.24
C GLY A 1018 47.11 6.77 60.42
N THR A 1019 48.11 5.88 60.38
CA THR A 1019 48.03 4.40 60.32
C THR A 1019 47.26 3.70 59.18
N MET A 1020 47.99 3.16 58.18
CA MET A 1020 47.58 1.92 57.48
C MET A 1020 48.76 1.20 56.79
N TYR A 1021 49.90 1.06 57.47
CA TYR A 1021 50.93 0.06 57.15
C TYR A 1021 50.98 -0.89 58.34
N GLU A 1022 50.16 -1.95 58.38
CA GLU A 1022 50.45 -3.10 59.26
C GLU A 1022 49.63 -4.40 59.08
N ASN A 1023 48.64 -4.54 58.19
CA ASN A 1023 47.80 -5.76 58.19
C ASN A 1023 47.57 -6.44 56.83
N ILE A 1024 48.64 -6.74 56.07
CA ILE A 1024 48.63 -7.83 55.06
C ILE A 1024 49.96 -8.58 55.13
N GLU A 1025 50.31 -9.05 56.33
CA GLU A 1025 51.26 -10.14 56.54
C GLU A 1025 50.59 -11.14 57.49
N MET A 1026 49.48 -11.76 57.06
CA MET A 1026 48.89 -12.98 57.63
C MET A 1026 47.59 -13.30 56.89
N GLY A 1027 47.57 -14.39 56.12
CA GLY A 1027 46.33 -14.84 55.47
C GLY A 1027 46.48 -15.71 54.22
N LEU A 1028 47.64 -16.31 53.96
CA LEU A 1028 47.76 -17.46 53.06
C LEU A 1028 48.53 -18.56 53.81
N LYS A 1029 47.77 -19.34 54.58
CA LYS A 1029 47.89 -20.80 54.65
C LYS A 1029 46.73 -21.38 53.87
#